data_AF-A0A6A6ERK2-F1
#
_entry.id   AF-A0A6A6ERK2-F1
#
_cell.length_a   1.000
_cell.length_b   1.000
_cell.length_c   1.000
_cell.angle_alpha   90.00
_cell.angle_beta   90.00
_cell.angle_gamma   90.00
#
_symmetry.space_group_name_H-M   'P 1'
#
loop_
_entity.id
_entity.type
_entity.pdbx_description
1 polymer ?
#
loop_
_entity_poly.entity_id
_entity_poly.type
_entity_poly.pdbx_seq_one_letter_code
_entity_poly.pdbx_strand_id
1 'polypeptide(L)'
;MVRSFFLSTILLAFRAVAQTASPYTDDKSGITFTGFQDVSGFRFGIALPENPTTDFIGQIVCPVNSTGGWAGVSMGSSMTNKLLIVAWPNGDEVVSSFRKATGYTSPPVATGDFSMVPIPEGTYTNDTAFSYTFLCSGCITGDDLGFLTSAATTVLGWAWSNQAVTDPTSASSALTYHAAGFGAFGVQIAGAQSSEYSTWAALTSVGSSPSSGGNSTSPIGGGGSKNGTTGGNTTATISNSTYDYIVAGAGPAGIIVAERLVESGASVLLLERGGASLASTGNTNTMSWNNSVTMYDVPGFAYYLSTVGDPEYCTDTASQAGCLLGGGTMVNALMFVKPQEKDFDDKWPVGWKWADVQAAADRLYERNPGQTYGSEDGNRYDDQAYQILSQFFAGNGFKSVDAIEEPNEKIDVFSHPAWSLADGLRAGPVRNYLPLAQAKSNFKLQLNTKVIRAVRYGSTISGVETEDNIGARVIYNVKTGGGVILAAGSMSTPRILFNSGIGPAEQIQTVASGSTGVTLPVESEWINLPVGTEIKDHPIFTVKFSTNANMPALASTAFTSPNDTAVELFAKGSGILAQSGQRLNFWTAVDTSNGEKVYIQGTCNGPANNTISMKVYLTHGLTSVGSLGINADGATELTKEPWLTTDTDKEAATIFMNRLLEFTRKENSSLTFLSSGSSGAIKSSNVTGADLIKEFTTGAHFVGTAKMGTDDGRTNGTAVVDTDTKVYGTDNLFVVDASIHPDLATGNTQAIVMVAAEAAAAKIIALRGTNGTTNATSSSPPSRTGVAQPTGIKTPSTTDSTPAGGPTPTRRPWNNCPRPHRPHGKGNCPTTLETHTAIATATPVRRSLSKREGRIPASPDSFDDEQAVWERSVRQRASFLDAYGR
;
A
#
# COMPACT_ATOMS: atom_id res chain seq x y z
N MET A 1 22.78 -22.68 -6.40
CA MET A 1 23.37 -22.29 -5.09
C MET A 1 22.58 -21.08 -4.60
N VAL A 2 21.56 -21.26 -3.75
CA VAL A 2 20.48 -20.27 -3.55
C VAL A 2 20.19 -20.10 -2.06
N ARG A 3 19.94 -18.86 -1.60
CA ARG A 3 19.73 -18.51 -0.18
C ARG A 3 18.52 -17.59 -0.04
N SER A 4 17.51 -18.05 0.71
CA SER A 4 16.20 -17.41 0.78
C SER A 4 16.05 -16.32 1.84
N PHE A 5 14.91 -15.63 1.74
CA PHE A 5 14.78 -14.22 2.10
C PHE A 5 14.56 -13.88 3.58
N PHE A 6 14.07 -14.82 4.41
CA PHE A 6 13.64 -14.51 5.80
C PHE A 6 14.63 -14.86 6.92
N LEU A 7 15.74 -15.53 6.59
CA LEU A 7 16.88 -15.72 7.50
C LEU A 7 17.89 -14.56 7.44
N SER A 8 17.58 -13.48 6.71
CA SER A 8 18.60 -12.53 6.24
C SER A 8 19.27 -11.76 7.38
N THR A 9 18.58 -10.97 8.21
CA THR A 9 19.26 -9.85 8.92
C THR A 9 20.31 -10.18 9.98
N ILE A 10 20.15 -11.21 10.82
CA ILE A 10 21.25 -11.63 11.74
C ILE A 10 22.41 -12.25 10.95
N LEU A 11 22.10 -13.03 9.91
CA LEU A 11 23.08 -13.46 8.92
C LEU A 11 23.41 -12.37 7.89
N LEU A 12 22.95 -11.11 7.99
CA LEU A 12 23.33 -10.04 7.06
C LEU A 12 24.44 -9.22 7.69
N ALA A 13 24.39 -8.99 9.00
CA ALA A 13 25.59 -8.55 9.74
C ALA A 13 26.69 -9.62 9.65
N PHE A 14 26.39 -10.90 9.93
CA PHE A 14 27.40 -11.97 9.89
C PHE A 14 27.75 -12.49 8.48
N ARG A 15 26.91 -12.32 7.43
CA ARG A 15 27.30 -12.61 6.03
C ARG A 15 27.74 -11.39 5.24
N ALA A 16 27.46 -10.13 5.61
CA ALA A 16 28.21 -9.01 5.03
C ALA A 16 29.70 -9.13 5.40
N VAL A 17 30.00 -9.65 6.60
CA VAL A 17 31.36 -10.02 7.03
C VAL A 17 31.87 -11.32 6.36
N ALA A 18 31.03 -12.09 5.64
CA ALA A 18 31.44 -13.30 4.91
C ALA A 18 31.39 -13.17 3.37
N GLN A 19 30.63 -12.21 2.85
CA GLN A 19 30.66 -11.70 1.48
C GLN A 19 31.46 -10.40 1.54
N THR A 20 32.76 -10.54 1.78
CA THR A 20 33.70 -9.44 1.81
C THR A 20 34.02 -9.01 0.40
N ALA A 21 34.00 -7.71 0.15
CA ALA A 21 34.59 -7.14 -1.05
C ALA A 21 36.10 -7.48 -1.13
N SER A 22 36.59 -7.74 -2.33
CA SER A 22 37.97 -8.10 -2.64
C SER A 22 38.58 -7.13 -3.66
N PRO A 23 39.91 -6.91 -3.65
CA PRO A 23 40.55 -6.07 -4.65
C PRO A 23 40.44 -6.68 -6.05
N TYR A 24 40.10 -5.85 -7.03
CA TYR A 24 40.22 -6.15 -8.46
C TYR A 24 40.59 -4.88 -9.23
N THR A 25 41.25 -5.02 -10.37
CA THR A 25 41.51 -3.93 -11.30
C THR A 25 40.52 -4.02 -12.45
N ASP A 26 39.94 -2.90 -12.85
CA ASP A 26 39.12 -2.80 -14.05
C ASP A 26 40.02 -2.66 -15.28
N ASP A 27 39.95 -3.63 -16.20
CA ASP A 27 40.86 -3.72 -17.36
C ASP A 27 40.72 -2.54 -18.36
N LYS A 28 39.62 -1.77 -18.29
CA LYS A 28 39.39 -0.64 -19.21
C LYS A 28 39.87 0.70 -18.65
N SER A 29 39.54 1.01 -17.40
CA SER A 29 39.94 2.26 -16.71
C SER A 29 41.29 2.16 -16.00
N GLY A 30 41.79 0.95 -15.72
CA GLY A 30 43.00 0.72 -14.92
C GLY A 30 42.82 1.01 -13.41
N ILE A 31 41.60 1.35 -12.98
CA ILE A 31 41.31 1.67 -11.58
C ILE A 31 41.24 0.37 -10.77
N THR A 32 41.90 0.36 -9.60
CA THR A 32 41.81 -0.77 -8.67
C THR A 32 40.80 -0.47 -7.58
N PHE A 33 39.75 -1.27 -7.53
CA PHE A 33 38.64 -1.17 -6.58
C PHE A 33 38.73 -2.28 -5.55
N THR A 34 38.26 -2.03 -4.33
CA THR A 34 37.74 -3.11 -3.47
C THR A 34 36.27 -3.29 -3.82
N GLY A 35 35.86 -4.48 -4.26
CA GLY A 35 34.48 -4.71 -4.67
C GLY A 35 33.92 -6.11 -4.49
N PHE A 36 32.60 -6.17 -4.55
CA PHE A 36 31.78 -7.35 -4.41
C PHE A 36 31.21 -7.76 -5.77
N GLN A 37 31.21 -9.06 -6.06
CA GLN A 37 30.54 -9.65 -7.21
C GLN A 37 29.54 -10.71 -6.74
N ASP A 38 28.31 -10.62 -7.23
CA ASP A 38 27.28 -11.64 -7.03
C ASP A 38 27.36 -12.76 -8.08
N VAL A 39 26.78 -13.91 -7.77
CA VAL A 39 26.69 -15.08 -8.67
C VAL A 39 25.89 -14.80 -9.95
N SER A 40 25.03 -13.78 -9.96
CA SER A 40 24.35 -13.29 -11.17
C SER A 40 25.28 -12.61 -12.18
N GLY A 41 26.44 -12.11 -11.74
CA GLY A 41 27.33 -11.26 -12.54
C GLY A 41 27.22 -9.76 -12.21
N PHE A 42 26.27 -9.34 -11.36
CA PHE A 42 26.29 -7.99 -10.79
C PHE A 42 27.59 -7.76 -10.00
N ARG A 43 28.19 -6.56 -10.14
CA ARG A 43 29.39 -6.15 -9.39
C ARG A 43 29.26 -4.69 -8.93
N PHE A 44 29.78 -4.41 -7.73
CA PHE A 44 30.11 -3.06 -7.31
C PHE A 44 31.55 -2.96 -6.81
N GLY A 45 32.30 -1.96 -7.24
CA GLY A 45 33.61 -1.59 -6.71
C GLY A 45 33.61 -0.20 -6.10
N ILE A 46 34.42 -0.01 -5.05
CA ILE A 46 34.70 1.29 -4.44
C ILE A 46 36.21 1.48 -4.25
N ALA A 47 36.68 2.69 -4.56
CA ALA A 47 38.03 3.18 -4.28
C ALA A 47 37.93 4.51 -3.50
N LEU A 48 38.81 4.70 -2.52
CA LEU A 48 38.86 5.81 -1.58
C LEU A 48 40.24 6.47 -1.60
N PRO A 49 40.35 7.77 -1.28
CA PRO A 49 41.66 8.37 -0.99
C PRO A 49 42.21 7.79 0.31
N GLU A 50 43.53 7.88 0.51
CA GLU A 50 44.20 7.43 1.75
C GLU A 50 43.60 8.03 3.04
N ASN A 51 43.04 9.24 2.94
CA ASN A 51 42.34 9.93 4.02
C ASN A 51 40.88 10.20 3.60
N PRO A 52 39.97 9.21 3.74
CA PRO A 52 38.61 9.30 3.23
C PRO A 52 37.73 10.27 4.03
N THR A 53 37.21 11.28 3.32
CA THR A 53 36.24 12.26 3.82
C THR A 53 34.84 11.98 3.26
N THR A 54 34.46 12.65 2.18
CA THR A 54 33.11 12.67 1.59
C THR A 54 33.02 11.97 0.24
N ASP A 55 34.16 11.62 -0.35
CA ASP A 55 34.28 11.33 -1.79
C ASP A 55 34.82 9.92 -2.03
N PHE A 56 34.36 9.29 -3.12
CA PHE A 56 34.86 7.99 -3.59
C PHE A 56 34.72 7.83 -5.11
N ILE A 57 35.44 6.87 -5.69
CA ILE A 57 35.21 6.42 -7.07
C ILE A 57 34.48 5.08 -7.01
N GLY A 58 33.33 5.00 -7.66
CA GLY A 58 32.50 3.80 -7.75
C GLY A 58 32.52 3.18 -9.13
N GLN A 59 32.35 1.86 -9.20
CA GLN A 59 31.98 1.15 -10.43
C GLN A 59 30.77 0.26 -10.16
N ILE A 60 29.70 0.41 -10.94
CA ILE A 60 28.57 -0.52 -11.01
C ILE A 60 28.71 -1.32 -12.31
N VAL A 61 28.59 -2.65 -12.26
CA VAL A 61 28.45 -3.52 -13.44
C VAL A 61 27.20 -4.37 -13.28
N CYS A 62 26.36 -4.43 -14.31
CA CYS A 62 25.09 -5.16 -14.28
C CYS A 62 24.95 -6.05 -15.52
N PRO A 63 24.57 -7.34 -15.38
CA PRO A 63 24.49 -8.32 -16.47
C PRO A 63 23.18 -8.18 -17.27
N VAL A 64 22.97 -7.01 -17.86
CA VAL A 64 21.79 -6.66 -18.68
C VAL A 64 22.23 -6.03 -20.00
N ASN A 65 21.44 -6.22 -21.05
CA ASN A 65 21.73 -5.69 -22.38
C ASN A 65 21.49 -4.17 -22.48
N SER A 66 21.92 -3.56 -23.59
CA SER A 66 21.78 -2.13 -23.90
C SER A 66 20.34 -1.57 -23.92
N THR A 67 19.32 -2.43 -23.79
CA THR A 67 17.88 -2.07 -23.89
C THR A 67 17.07 -2.37 -22.64
N GLY A 68 17.67 -2.86 -21.54
CA GLY A 68 16.88 -3.26 -20.37
C GLY A 68 17.64 -3.35 -19.06
N GLY A 69 16.86 -3.52 -18.00
CA GLY A 69 17.33 -3.59 -16.62
C GLY A 69 17.78 -2.27 -16.01
N TRP A 70 18.13 -2.33 -14.73
CA TRP A 70 18.76 -1.26 -13.95
C TRP A 70 19.50 -1.86 -12.76
N ALA A 71 20.47 -1.14 -12.21
CA ALA A 71 21.20 -1.55 -11.01
C ALA A 71 21.39 -0.39 -10.04
N GLY A 72 21.61 -0.72 -8.76
CA GLY A 72 21.71 0.25 -7.69
C GLY A 72 22.49 -0.23 -6.47
N VAL A 73 23.04 0.75 -5.75
CA VAL A 73 23.82 0.55 -4.53
C VAL A 73 23.35 1.52 -3.46
N SER A 74 23.13 1.03 -2.25
CA SER A 74 22.82 1.85 -1.08
C SER A 74 24.09 2.15 -0.31
N MET A 75 24.25 3.41 0.12
CA MET A 75 25.33 3.86 0.98
C MET A 75 25.18 3.39 2.46
N GLY A 76 24.32 2.40 2.70
CA GLY A 76 24.23 1.62 3.93
C GLY A 76 23.55 0.26 3.71
N SER A 77 23.28 -0.48 4.78
CA SER A 77 22.75 -1.86 4.71
C SER A 77 21.25 -1.99 4.39
N SER A 78 20.54 -0.89 4.15
CA SER A 78 19.10 -0.85 3.82
C SER A 78 18.84 0.10 2.66
N MET A 79 17.73 -0.10 1.95
CA MET A 79 17.21 0.83 0.94
C MET A 79 16.62 2.11 1.57
N THR A 80 15.97 1.97 2.72
CA THR A 80 15.24 3.06 3.39
C THR A 80 16.18 4.01 4.13
N ASN A 81 15.94 5.31 4.01
CA ASN A 81 16.68 6.41 4.64
C ASN A 81 18.17 6.46 4.32
N LYS A 82 18.62 5.81 3.24
CA LYS A 82 19.99 5.90 2.72
C LYS A 82 20.04 6.62 1.38
N LEU A 83 21.19 7.22 1.09
CA LEU A 83 21.52 7.68 -0.26
C LEU A 83 21.70 6.44 -1.14
N LEU A 84 20.95 6.39 -2.23
CA LEU A 84 21.00 5.32 -3.23
C LEU A 84 21.60 5.89 -4.50
N ILE A 85 22.48 5.12 -5.13
CA ILE A 85 23.07 5.44 -6.43
C ILE A 85 22.57 4.38 -7.40
N VAL A 86 21.89 4.79 -8.46
CA VAL A 86 21.31 3.89 -9.47
C VAL A 86 21.78 4.25 -10.87
N ALA A 87 21.88 3.25 -11.75
CA ALA A 87 22.26 3.41 -13.14
C ALA A 87 21.56 2.36 -14.03
N TRP A 88 21.39 2.68 -15.32
CA TRP A 88 20.80 1.78 -16.33
C TRP A 88 21.28 2.16 -17.74
N PRO A 89 21.25 1.22 -18.71
CA PRO A 89 21.64 1.51 -20.08
C PRO A 89 20.53 2.24 -20.85
N ASN A 90 20.94 3.10 -21.77
CA ASN A 90 20.07 3.78 -22.73
C ASN A 90 20.74 3.74 -24.12
N GLY A 91 20.68 2.59 -24.79
CA GLY A 91 21.47 2.34 -25.99
C GLY A 91 22.95 2.23 -25.65
N ASP A 92 23.79 3.06 -26.27
CA ASP A 92 25.24 3.11 -26.05
C ASP A 92 25.65 3.94 -24.81
N GLU A 93 24.69 4.62 -24.17
CA GLU A 93 24.91 5.49 -23.01
C GLU A 93 24.45 4.84 -21.70
N VAL A 94 24.93 5.37 -20.57
CA VAL A 94 24.44 5.00 -19.24
C VAL A 94 23.86 6.23 -18.54
N VAL A 95 22.59 6.14 -18.17
CA VAL A 95 21.91 7.14 -17.35
C VAL A 95 22.03 6.74 -15.89
N SER A 96 22.18 7.72 -15.00
CA SER A 96 22.29 7.48 -13.55
C SER A 96 21.57 8.55 -12.74
N SER A 97 21.24 8.23 -11.49
CA SER A 97 20.66 9.19 -10.56
C SER A 97 20.94 8.83 -9.10
N PHE A 98 20.94 9.87 -8.26
CA PHE A 98 20.80 9.70 -6.82
C PHE A 98 19.31 9.53 -6.48
N ARG A 99 19.00 8.57 -5.61
CA ARG A 99 17.65 8.33 -5.08
C ARG A 99 17.67 8.25 -3.56
N LYS A 100 16.53 8.47 -2.91
CA LYS A 100 16.35 8.24 -1.47
C LYS A 100 14.97 7.65 -1.23
N ALA A 101 14.91 6.44 -0.69
CA ALA A 101 13.64 5.82 -0.33
C ALA A 101 13.29 6.17 1.13
N THR A 102 12.06 6.60 1.42
CA THR A 102 11.54 6.61 2.81
C THR A 102 10.75 5.32 3.12
N GLY A 103 10.24 4.63 2.09
CA GLY A 103 9.58 3.32 2.17
C GLY A 103 10.14 2.29 1.17
N TYR A 104 9.39 1.21 0.94
CA TYR A 104 9.76 0.12 0.02
C TYR A 104 9.05 0.27 -1.34
N THR A 105 9.37 1.36 -2.03
CA THR A 105 8.79 1.77 -3.33
C THR A 105 9.86 2.28 -4.29
N SER A 106 9.51 2.48 -5.57
CA SER A 106 10.38 3.18 -6.52
C SER A 106 10.81 4.52 -5.90
N PRO A 107 12.10 4.71 -5.58
CA PRO A 107 12.52 5.83 -4.77
C PRO A 107 12.56 7.12 -5.60
N PRO A 108 12.10 8.27 -5.05
CA PRO A 108 12.21 9.56 -5.71
C PRO A 108 13.69 9.97 -5.87
N VAL A 109 13.93 10.90 -6.79
CA VAL A 109 15.25 11.54 -6.98
C VAL A 109 15.66 12.27 -5.71
N ALA A 110 16.88 12.01 -5.24
CA ALA A 110 17.43 12.69 -4.08
C ALA A 110 18.07 14.03 -4.48
N THR A 111 17.84 15.04 -3.65
CA THR A 111 18.49 16.35 -3.72
C THR A 111 19.44 16.53 -2.53
N GLY A 112 20.52 17.29 -2.72
CA GLY A 112 21.54 17.52 -1.71
C GLY A 112 22.90 17.90 -2.31
N ASP A 113 23.87 18.19 -1.45
CA ASP A 113 25.22 18.64 -1.80
C ASP A 113 26.14 17.48 -2.21
N PHE A 114 25.67 16.65 -3.14
CA PHE A 114 26.39 15.53 -3.73
C PHE A 114 26.35 15.60 -5.26
N SER A 115 27.33 14.96 -5.91
CA SER A 115 27.41 14.89 -7.37
C SER A 115 28.08 13.61 -7.87
N MET A 116 27.69 13.18 -9.08
CA MET A 116 28.35 12.09 -9.81
C MET A 116 28.93 12.64 -11.12
N VAL A 117 30.16 12.21 -11.45
CA VAL A 117 30.83 12.52 -12.71
C VAL A 117 31.34 11.22 -13.33
N PRO A 118 30.94 10.85 -14.55
CA PRO A 118 31.40 9.61 -15.17
C PRO A 118 32.89 9.66 -15.51
N ILE A 119 33.53 8.50 -15.38
CA ILE A 119 34.86 8.19 -15.91
C ILE A 119 34.63 7.39 -17.20
N PRO A 120 34.85 7.97 -18.39
CA PRO A 120 34.47 7.34 -19.67
C PRO A 120 35.12 5.97 -19.91
N GLU A 121 36.39 5.81 -19.56
CA GLU A 121 37.17 4.61 -19.81
C GLU A 121 36.57 3.38 -19.10
N GLY A 122 35.92 3.57 -17.96
CA GLY A 122 35.22 2.51 -17.21
C GLY A 122 33.71 2.46 -17.46
N THR A 123 33.16 3.23 -18.39
CA THR A 123 31.71 3.36 -18.60
C THR A 123 31.31 2.89 -20.00
N TYR A 124 30.38 1.95 -20.10
CA TYR A 124 29.96 1.35 -21.38
C TYR A 124 28.65 0.56 -21.26
N THR A 125 27.99 0.32 -22.39
CA THR A 125 26.97 -0.73 -22.54
C THR A 125 27.40 -1.75 -23.59
N ASN A 126 26.77 -2.92 -23.62
CA ASN A 126 26.82 -3.90 -24.70
C ASN A 126 25.66 -4.91 -24.56
N ASP A 127 25.61 -5.94 -25.42
CA ASP A 127 24.54 -6.94 -25.46
C ASP A 127 24.44 -7.83 -24.20
N THR A 128 25.44 -7.80 -23.31
CA THR A 128 25.58 -8.70 -22.15
C THR A 128 25.68 -7.99 -20.79
N ALA A 129 26.16 -6.74 -20.77
CA ALA A 129 26.30 -5.95 -19.56
C ALA A 129 26.38 -4.44 -19.84
N PHE A 130 26.03 -3.62 -18.85
CA PHE A 130 26.54 -2.26 -18.74
C PHE A 130 27.49 -2.10 -17.56
N SER A 131 28.38 -1.12 -17.66
CA SER A 131 29.21 -0.62 -16.58
C SER A 131 29.09 0.89 -16.47
N TYR A 132 29.03 1.38 -15.24
CA TYR A 132 29.05 2.78 -14.89
C TYR A 132 30.17 3.03 -13.88
N THR A 133 31.24 3.69 -14.32
CA THR A 133 32.36 4.08 -13.44
C THR A 133 32.33 5.60 -13.25
N PHE A 134 32.41 6.06 -12.00
CA PHE A 134 32.12 7.44 -11.66
C PHE A 134 32.87 7.93 -10.41
N LEU A 135 33.26 9.20 -10.41
CA LEU A 135 33.59 9.93 -9.19
C LEU A 135 32.29 10.38 -8.51
N CYS A 136 32.16 10.10 -7.22
CA CYS A 136 31.05 10.52 -6.37
C CYS A 136 31.59 11.48 -5.31
N SER A 137 31.26 12.76 -5.44
CA SER A 137 31.66 13.81 -4.48
C SER A 137 30.50 14.17 -3.55
N GLY A 138 30.79 14.36 -2.26
CA GLY A 138 29.76 14.62 -1.24
C GLY A 138 28.92 13.40 -0.83
N CYS A 139 29.21 12.22 -1.38
CA CYS A 139 28.35 11.02 -1.27
C CYS A 139 28.52 10.25 0.06
N ILE A 140 29.62 10.45 0.79
CA ILE A 140 29.83 9.89 2.13
C ILE A 140 29.50 10.97 3.16
N THR A 141 28.23 11.02 3.56
CA THR A 141 27.68 12.08 4.41
C THR A 141 28.01 11.94 5.90
N GLY A 142 28.45 10.75 6.35
CA GLY A 142 28.76 10.48 7.76
C GLY A 142 27.56 10.51 8.72
N ASP A 143 26.34 10.60 8.20
CA ASP A 143 25.08 10.68 8.93
C ASP A 143 24.16 9.48 8.62
N ASP A 144 22.88 9.58 8.95
CA ASP A 144 21.89 8.55 8.67
C ASP A 144 21.72 8.23 7.18
N LEU A 145 22.16 9.07 6.24
CA LEU A 145 22.08 8.80 4.79
C LEU A 145 23.22 7.91 4.27
N GLY A 146 24.36 7.86 4.96
CA GLY A 146 25.59 7.23 4.46
C GLY A 146 26.21 6.23 5.43
N PHE A 147 27.54 6.13 5.36
CA PHE A 147 28.39 5.38 6.28
C PHE A 147 29.50 6.26 6.86
N LEU A 148 30.10 5.81 7.97
CA LEU A 148 31.20 6.51 8.64
C LEU A 148 32.55 6.03 8.11
N THR A 149 33.39 6.93 7.60
CA THR A 149 34.76 6.60 7.14
C THR A 149 35.70 6.22 8.28
N SER A 150 35.35 6.55 9.53
CA SER A 150 36.07 6.15 10.75
C SER A 150 35.80 4.71 11.19
N ALA A 151 34.84 4.00 10.58
CA ALA A 151 34.60 2.59 10.84
C ALA A 151 35.63 1.70 10.13
N ALA A 152 36.13 0.65 10.79
CA ALA A 152 37.04 -0.31 10.15
C ALA A 152 36.38 -1.03 8.95
N THR A 153 35.08 -1.29 9.07
CA THR A 153 34.27 -1.97 8.05
C THR A 153 32.94 -1.23 7.88
N THR A 154 32.52 -0.99 6.63
CA THR A 154 31.16 -0.53 6.30
C THR A 154 30.36 -1.66 5.64
N VAL A 155 29.03 -1.53 5.64
CA VAL A 155 28.11 -2.46 4.97
C VAL A 155 27.27 -1.68 3.96
N LEU A 156 27.40 -2.05 2.68
CA LEU A 156 26.69 -1.44 1.57
C LEU A 156 25.62 -2.40 1.04
N GLY A 157 24.47 -1.86 0.67
CA GLY A 157 23.39 -2.59 0.01
C GLY A 157 23.56 -2.58 -1.51
N TRP A 158 23.06 -3.60 -2.20
CA TRP A 158 23.01 -3.64 -3.66
C TRP A 158 21.68 -4.22 -4.13
N ALA A 159 21.25 -3.83 -5.34
CA ALA A 159 20.04 -4.32 -5.98
C ALA A 159 20.14 -4.17 -7.51
N TRP A 160 19.47 -5.04 -8.27
CA TRP A 160 19.28 -4.87 -9.71
C TRP A 160 18.00 -5.56 -10.21
N SER A 161 17.53 -5.11 -11.37
CA SER A 161 16.44 -5.74 -12.11
C SER A 161 16.87 -6.01 -13.55
N ASN A 162 16.33 -7.07 -14.14
CA ASN A 162 16.37 -7.32 -15.59
C ASN A 162 15.26 -6.57 -16.34
N GLN A 163 14.25 -6.06 -15.62
CA GLN A 163 13.17 -5.26 -16.20
C GLN A 163 13.67 -3.82 -16.42
N ALA A 164 13.49 -3.31 -17.64
CA ALA A 164 13.80 -1.92 -17.98
C ALA A 164 13.06 -0.93 -17.06
N VAL A 165 13.65 0.25 -16.86
CA VAL A 165 12.93 1.39 -16.28
C VAL A 165 11.86 1.91 -17.25
N THR A 166 10.86 2.63 -16.75
CA THR A 166 9.70 3.05 -17.55
C THR A 166 10.05 4.00 -18.71
N ASP A 167 11.03 4.86 -18.50
CA ASP A 167 11.65 5.71 -19.53
C ASP A 167 13.17 5.64 -19.35
N PRO A 168 13.94 5.00 -20.25
CA PRO A 168 15.39 4.89 -20.11
C PRO A 168 16.12 6.23 -20.30
N THR A 169 15.46 7.26 -20.86
CA THR A 169 16.07 8.57 -21.14
C THR A 169 16.00 9.53 -19.96
N SER A 170 15.06 9.35 -19.03
CA SER A 170 14.88 10.24 -17.87
C SER A 170 15.56 9.73 -16.62
N ALA A 171 16.48 10.53 -16.05
CA ALA A 171 17.10 10.22 -14.75
C ALA A 171 16.10 10.19 -13.56
N SER A 172 14.85 10.66 -13.72
CA SER A 172 13.78 10.52 -12.71
C SER A 172 12.96 9.22 -12.82
N SER A 173 13.10 8.48 -13.92
CA SER A 173 12.29 7.30 -14.30
C SER A 173 12.02 6.31 -13.16
N ALA A 174 10.82 5.72 -13.15
CA ALA A 174 10.40 4.80 -12.11
C ALA A 174 11.19 3.48 -12.19
N LEU A 175 11.70 3.04 -11.04
CA LEU A 175 12.42 1.78 -10.92
C LEU A 175 11.42 0.64 -10.69
N THR A 176 11.46 -0.35 -11.58
CA THR A 176 10.77 -1.63 -11.40
C THR A 176 11.30 -2.38 -10.18
N TYR A 177 10.57 -3.35 -9.64
CA TYR A 177 11.08 -4.14 -8.51
C TYR A 177 12.36 -4.90 -8.89
N HIS A 178 13.35 -4.91 -8.00
CA HIS A 178 14.66 -5.55 -8.18
C HIS A 178 14.62 -7.06 -7.94
N ALA A 179 13.77 -7.77 -8.69
CA ALA A 179 13.56 -9.21 -8.56
C ALA A 179 14.82 -10.03 -8.89
N ALA A 180 15.67 -9.53 -9.79
CA ALA A 180 16.80 -10.29 -10.33
C ALA A 180 17.95 -10.50 -9.32
N GLY A 181 18.10 -9.62 -8.33
CA GLY A 181 19.00 -9.85 -7.20
C GLY A 181 19.23 -8.61 -6.34
N PHE A 182 19.40 -8.82 -5.04
CA PHE A 182 19.73 -7.77 -4.08
C PHE A 182 20.26 -8.36 -2.77
N GLY A 183 20.96 -7.54 -1.98
CA GLY A 183 21.54 -7.94 -0.70
C GLY A 183 22.40 -6.85 -0.07
N ALA A 184 23.33 -7.25 0.79
CA ALA A 184 24.34 -6.35 1.34
C ALA A 184 25.68 -7.08 1.55
N PHE A 185 26.79 -6.36 1.41
CA PHE A 185 28.16 -6.88 1.52
C PHE A 185 29.03 -5.95 2.38
N GLY A 186 30.12 -6.49 2.93
CA GLY A 186 31.05 -5.75 3.77
C GLY A 186 32.25 -5.22 2.99
N VAL A 187 32.64 -3.97 3.24
CA VAL A 187 33.85 -3.33 2.71
C VAL A 187 34.78 -2.97 3.86
N GLN A 188 36.02 -3.47 3.83
CA GLN A 188 37.08 -3.00 4.72
C GLN A 188 37.59 -1.65 4.20
N ILE A 189 37.44 -0.58 4.99
CA ILE A 189 37.77 0.78 4.51
C ILE A 189 39.24 0.88 4.09
N ALA A 190 40.15 0.31 4.88
CA ALA A 190 41.58 0.26 4.58
C ALA A 190 41.93 -0.49 3.28
N GLY A 191 41.08 -1.43 2.83
CA GLY A 191 41.28 -2.14 1.56
C GLY A 191 40.85 -1.34 0.32
N ALA A 192 39.99 -0.33 0.49
CA ALA A 192 39.56 0.55 -0.59
C ALA A 192 40.44 1.79 -0.76
N GLN A 193 41.33 2.09 0.20
CA GLN A 193 42.24 3.25 0.16
C GLN A 193 43.35 3.07 -0.89
N SER A 194 43.66 4.14 -1.63
CA SER A 194 44.73 4.16 -2.63
C SER A 194 45.43 5.51 -2.72
N SER A 195 46.76 5.48 -2.87
CA SER A 195 47.57 6.66 -3.23
C SER A 195 47.26 7.18 -4.63
N GLU A 196 46.85 6.30 -5.55
CA GLU A 196 46.49 6.62 -6.94
C GLU A 196 45.08 7.22 -7.06
N TYR A 197 44.33 7.37 -5.97
CA TYR A 197 42.97 7.88 -6.01
C TYR A 197 42.87 9.25 -6.71
N SER A 198 43.82 10.15 -6.48
CA SER A 198 43.84 11.47 -7.13
C SER A 198 44.11 11.37 -8.63
N THR A 199 44.98 10.45 -9.05
CA THR A 199 45.23 10.10 -10.46
C THR A 199 43.95 9.58 -11.12
N TRP A 200 43.23 8.68 -10.46
CA TRP A 200 41.99 8.08 -10.96
C TRP A 200 40.81 9.07 -10.98
N ALA A 201 40.69 9.92 -9.97
CA ALA A 201 39.65 10.95 -9.92
C ALA A 201 39.83 11.98 -11.05
N ALA A 202 41.08 12.24 -11.47
CA ALA A 202 41.38 13.11 -12.62
C ALA A 202 41.05 12.48 -14.00
N LEU A 203 40.64 11.20 -14.06
CA LEU A 203 40.12 10.57 -15.29
C LEU A 203 38.66 11.00 -15.60
N THR A 204 38.00 11.74 -14.72
CA THR A 204 36.73 12.41 -15.08
C THR A 204 36.98 13.39 -16.22
N SER A 205 36.18 13.28 -17.29
CA SER A 205 36.48 13.98 -18.54
C SER A 205 36.53 15.51 -18.39
N VAL A 206 37.49 16.15 -19.07
CA VAL A 206 37.57 17.62 -19.20
C VAL A 206 36.49 18.10 -20.17
N GLY A 207 35.23 18.07 -19.73
CA GLY A 207 34.06 18.44 -20.54
C GLY A 207 32.71 17.96 -20.01
N SER A 208 32.64 16.98 -19.10
CA SER A 208 31.38 16.59 -18.46
C SER A 208 30.96 17.61 -17.40
N SER A 209 29.75 18.18 -17.53
CA SER A 209 29.14 18.96 -16.45
C SER A 209 28.87 18.05 -15.23
N PRO A 210 29.23 18.47 -14.00
CA PRO A 210 28.94 17.68 -12.81
C PRO A 210 27.44 17.59 -12.55
N SER A 211 26.95 16.41 -12.19
CA SER A 211 25.54 16.20 -11.83
C SER A 211 25.29 16.62 -10.37
N SER A 212 25.25 17.92 -10.10
CA SER A 212 24.81 18.45 -8.81
C SER A 212 23.37 18.00 -8.50
N GLY A 213 23.10 17.54 -7.28
CA GLY A 213 21.84 16.94 -6.83
C GLY A 213 20.55 17.47 -7.47
N GLY A 214 20.13 16.83 -8.56
CA GLY A 214 19.02 17.26 -9.41
C GLY A 214 19.28 17.00 -10.90
N ASN A 215 18.87 15.82 -11.37
CA ASN A 215 18.65 15.46 -12.78
C ASN A 215 19.76 15.85 -13.79
N SER A 216 20.74 14.95 -14.04
CA SER A 216 21.63 15.08 -15.22
C SER A 216 21.33 14.02 -16.27
N THR A 217 20.84 14.49 -17.41
CA THR A 217 20.69 13.73 -18.66
C THR A 217 21.72 14.18 -19.70
N SER A 218 22.89 14.66 -19.25
CA SER A 218 23.95 15.13 -20.17
C SER A 218 24.55 13.94 -20.94
N PRO A 219 24.32 13.82 -22.26
CA PRO A 219 24.78 12.68 -23.03
C PRO A 219 26.31 12.67 -23.16
N ILE A 220 26.94 11.50 -23.10
CA ILE A 220 28.36 11.36 -23.46
C ILE A 220 28.41 11.36 -25.00
N GLY A 221 28.71 12.53 -25.57
CA GLY A 221 28.40 12.83 -26.97
C GLY A 221 28.89 11.82 -28.01
N GLY A 222 27.96 11.13 -28.67
CA GLY A 222 28.28 10.17 -29.73
C GLY A 222 27.13 9.70 -30.63
N GLY A 223 25.85 9.95 -30.29
CA GLY A 223 24.72 9.39 -31.04
C GLY A 223 23.52 10.33 -31.13
N GLY A 224 23.09 10.67 -32.34
CA GLY A 224 21.91 11.51 -32.58
C GLY A 224 20.60 10.73 -32.43
N SER A 225 20.16 10.43 -31.20
CA SER A 225 18.84 9.83 -30.95
C SER A 225 17.78 10.89 -30.64
N LYS A 226 16.91 11.18 -31.62
CA LYS A 226 15.69 11.95 -31.39
C LYS A 226 14.58 11.03 -30.91
N ASN A 227 14.50 10.78 -29.61
CA ASN A 227 13.29 10.18 -29.02
C ASN A 227 12.99 10.62 -27.58
N GLY A 228 13.39 11.83 -27.21
CA GLY A 228 12.84 12.48 -26.03
C GLY A 228 11.39 12.87 -26.28
N THR A 229 10.45 12.18 -25.64
CA THR A 229 9.03 12.55 -25.61
C THR A 229 8.82 13.79 -24.73
N THR A 230 9.29 14.95 -25.21
CA THR A 230 8.79 16.25 -24.72
C THR A 230 7.27 16.26 -24.83
N GLY A 231 6.59 16.64 -23.75
CA GLY A 231 5.14 16.55 -23.59
C GLY A 231 4.33 17.05 -24.79
N GLY A 232 3.96 16.11 -25.65
CA GLY A 232 2.95 16.30 -26.68
C GLY A 232 1.57 16.14 -26.04
N ASN A 233 0.60 16.93 -26.50
CA ASN A 233 -0.78 16.83 -26.05
C ASN A 233 -1.39 15.51 -26.56
N THR A 234 -1.32 14.43 -25.76
CA THR A 234 -1.69 13.08 -26.18
C THR A 234 -3.20 13.03 -26.47
N THR A 235 -3.56 13.07 -27.74
CA THR A 235 -4.96 13.17 -28.15
C THR A 235 -5.69 11.86 -27.84
N ALA A 236 -6.47 11.85 -26.76
CA ALA A 236 -7.23 10.69 -26.36
C ALA A 236 -8.35 10.38 -27.37
N THR A 237 -8.46 9.11 -27.76
CA THR A 237 -9.59 8.63 -28.57
C THR A 237 -10.84 8.47 -27.70
N ILE A 238 -12.03 8.70 -28.26
CA ILE A 238 -13.29 8.57 -27.51
C ILE A 238 -13.92 7.23 -27.85
N SER A 239 -14.23 6.43 -26.83
CA SER A 239 -14.93 5.16 -26.99
C SER A 239 -16.40 5.36 -27.34
N ASN A 240 -16.91 4.57 -28.28
CA ASN A 240 -18.33 4.52 -28.65
C ASN A 240 -19.20 3.81 -27.58
N SER A 241 -18.59 3.08 -26.64
CA SER A 241 -19.31 2.41 -25.55
C SER A 241 -19.60 3.38 -24.40
N THR A 242 -20.82 3.31 -23.85
CA THR A 242 -21.24 4.11 -22.70
C THR A 242 -21.82 3.21 -21.61
N TYR A 243 -21.58 3.57 -20.34
CA TYR A 243 -21.94 2.75 -19.18
C TYR A 243 -22.76 3.57 -18.18
N ASP A 244 -23.59 2.91 -17.38
CA ASP A 244 -24.29 3.57 -16.27
C ASP A 244 -23.31 3.88 -15.14
N TYR A 245 -22.36 2.98 -14.91
CA TYR A 245 -21.25 3.19 -13.99
C TYR A 245 -19.92 2.77 -14.59
N ILE A 246 -18.87 3.54 -14.31
CA ILE A 246 -17.48 3.14 -14.53
C ILE A 246 -16.79 3.08 -13.18
N VAL A 247 -16.20 1.94 -12.85
CA VAL A 247 -15.45 1.70 -11.62
C VAL A 247 -13.95 1.65 -11.96
N ALA A 248 -13.16 2.53 -11.35
CA ALA A 248 -11.74 2.69 -11.59
C ALA A 248 -10.90 2.01 -10.50
N GLY A 249 -10.35 0.83 -10.81
CA GLY A 249 -9.57 -0.02 -9.91
C GLY A 249 -10.35 -1.26 -9.50
N ALA A 250 -9.80 -2.45 -9.76
CA ALA A 250 -10.36 -3.75 -9.36
C ALA A 250 -9.69 -4.28 -8.08
N GLY A 251 -9.54 -3.41 -7.09
CA GLY A 251 -9.06 -3.77 -5.75
C GLY A 251 -10.14 -4.43 -4.86
N PRO A 252 -9.90 -4.54 -3.53
CA PRO A 252 -10.84 -5.14 -2.59
C PRO A 252 -12.24 -4.51 -2.61
N ALA A 253 -12.30 -3.17 -2.74
CA ALA A 253 -13.56 -2.43 -2.80
C ALA A 253 -14.17 -2.40 -4.20
N GLY A 254 -13.37 -2.12 -5.24
CA GLY A 254 -13.87 -1.93 -6.60
C GLY A 254 -14.55 -3.15 -7.21
N ILE A 255 -14.06 -4.37 -6.95
CA ILE A 255 -14.72 -5.60 -7.38
C ILE A 255 -16.10 -5.76 -6.71
N ILE A 256 -16.19 -5.50 -5.41
CA ILE A 256 -17.45 -5.57 -4.64
C ILE A 256 -18.44 -4.55 -5.20
N VAL A 257 -18.03 -3.28 -5.32
CA VAL A 257 -18.91 -2.22 -5.83
C VAL A 257 -19.38 -2.53 -7.25
N ALA A 258 -18.51 -2.99 -8.14
CA ALA A 258 -18.88 -3.31 -9.51
C ALA A 258 -19.88 -4.48 -9.59
N GLU A 259 -19.74 -5.49 -8.74
CA GLU A 259 -20.69 -6.61 -8.62
C GLU A 259 -22.07 -6.14 -8.10
N ARG A 260 -22.10 -5.41 -6.97
CA ARG A 260 -23.33 -4.87 -6.39
C ARG A 260 -24.05 -3.93 -7.37
N LEU A 261 -23.31 -3.10 -8.12
CA LEU A 261 -23.87 -2.18 -9.12
C LEU A 261 -24.45 -2.94 -10.33
N VAL A 262 -23.78 -3.99 -10.84
CA VAL A 262 -24.31 -4.73 -12.00
C VAL A 262 -25.49 -5.64 -11.63
N GLU A 263 -25.55 -6.13 -10.38
CA GLU A 263 -26.72 -6.83 -9.82
C GLU A 263 -27.98 -5.95 -9.85
N SER A 264 -27.84 -4.62 -9.69
CA SER A 264 -28.97 -3.67 -9.81
C SER A 264 -29.52 -3.51 -11.25
N GLY A 265 -28.92 -4.18 -12.24
CA GLY A 265 -29.30 -4.09 -13.66
C GLY A 265 -28.61 -2.93 -14.41
N ALA A 266 -27.79 -2.12 -13.75
CA ALA A 266 -26.99 -1.09 -14.38
C ALA A 266 -25.89 -1.70 -15.28
N SER A 267 -25.54 -1.07 -16.40
CA SER A 267 -24.35 -1.47 -17.17
C SER A 267 -23.08 -0.92 -16.54
N VAL A 268 -22.10 -1.79 -16.27
CA VAL A 268 -20.90 -1.48 -15.48
C VAL A 268 -19.64 -1.82 -16.25
N LEU A 269 -18.71 -0.87 -16.32
CA LEU A 269 -17.33 -1.09 -16.74
C LEU A 269 -16.40 -1.06 -15.52
N LEU A 270 -15.75 -2.17 -15.22
CA LEU A 270 -14.66 -2.24 -14.25
C LEU A 270 -13.31 -2.15 -14.98
N LEU A 271 -12.53 -1.14 -14.63
CA LEU A 271 -11.19 -0.89 -15.19
C LEU A 271 -10.13 -1.29 -14.16
N GLU A 272 -9.11 -2.02 -14.60
CA GLU A 272 -7.94 -2.37 -13.80
C GLU A 272 -6.66 -2.02 -14.56
N ARG A 273 -5.70 -1.42 -13.84
CA ARG A 273 -4.38 -1.05 -14.35
C ARG A 273 -3.56 -2.28 -14.74
N GLY A 274 -3.57 -3.32 -13.92
CA GLY A 274 -2.66 -4.46 -14.06
C GLY A 274 -3.25 -5.67 -14.77
N GLY A 275 -2.51 -6.78 -14.72
CA GLY A 275 -2.85 -8.04 -15.35
C GLY A 275 -3.84 -8.91 -14.56
N ALA A 276 -4.06 -10.12 -15.07
CA ALA A 276 -4.78 -11.17 -14.37
C ALA A 276 -3.93 -11.71 -13.21
N SER A 277 -4.55 -12.11 -12.10
CA SER A 277 -3.85 -12.54 -10.89
C SER A 277 -3.93 -14.06 -10.67
N LEU A 278 -5.13 -14.58 -10.40
CA LEU A 278 -5.38 -16.00 -10.18
C LEU A 278 -5.42 -16.77 -11.51
N ALA A 279 -5.11 -18.06 -11.49
CA ALA A 279 -5.23 -18.92 -12.68
C ALA A 279 -6.66 -18.90 -13.26
N SER A 280 -7.66 -18.87 -12.38
CA SER A 280 -9.08 -18.72 -12.70
C SER A 280 -9.45 -17.41 -13.42
N THR A 281 -8.59 -16.39 -13.36
CA THR A 281 -8.74 -15.11 -14.07
C THR A 281 -7.97 -15.04 -15.39
N GLY A 282 -7.31 -16.14 -15.80
CA GLY A 282 -6.55 -16.25 -17.04
C GLY A 282 -5.06 -15.92 -16.92
N ASN A 283 -4.51 -15.84 -15.70
CA ASN A 283 -3.06 -15.72 -15.53
C ASN A 283 -2.37 -17.06 -15.83
N THR A 284 -1.45 -17.06 -16.81
CA THR A 284 -0.74 -18.25 -17.28
C THR A 284 0.59 -18.50 -16.57
N ASN A 285 1.05 -17.59 -15.69
CA ASN A 285 2.26 -17.74 -14.87
C ASN A 285 1.99 -18.69 -13.69
N THR A 286 1.78 -19.95 -14.04
CA THR A 286 1.40 -21.05 -13.13
C THR A 286 2.63 -21.76 -12.57
N MET A 287 2.44 -22.57 -11.53
CA MET A 287 3.54 -23.21 -10.82
C MET A 287 4.08 -24.42 -11.60
N SER A 288 5.40 -24.62 -11.60
CA SER A 288 6.05 -25.73 -12.29
C SER A 288 5.60 -27.12 -11.82
N TRP A 289 5.12 -27.21 -10.58
CA TRP A 289 4.54 -28.40 -9.96
C TRP A 289 3.00 -28.44 -10.01
N ASN A 290 2.33 -27.38 -10.48
CA ASN A 290 0.87 -27.32 -10.63
C ASN A 290 0.44 -26.22 -11.61
N ASN A 291 -0.07 -26.62 -12.77
CA ASN A 291 -0.50 -25.75 -13.87
C ASN A 291 -1.88 -25.07 -13.65
N SER A 292 -2.54 -25.32 -12.51
CA SER A 292 -3.89 -24.85 -12.20
C SER A 292 -3.91 -23.75 -11.11
N VAL A 293 -2.73 -23.34 -10.62
CA VAL A 293 -2.54 -22.28 -9.62
C VAL A 293 -1.37 -21.38 -10.01
N THR A 294 -1.49 -20.08 -9.74
CA THR A 294 -0.36 -19.13 -9.79
C THR A 294 0.24 -18.96 -8.40
N MET A 295 1.29 -18.13 -8.30
CA MET A 295 1.85 -17.79 -7.00
C MET A 295 0.87 -17.05 -6.06
N TYR A 296 -0.17 -16.42 -6.62
CA TYR A 296 -1.16 -15.68 -5.85
C TYR A 296 -2.26 -16.60 -5.27
N ASP A 297 -2.61 -17.69 -5.97
CA ASP A 297 -3.59 -18.67 -5.53
C ASP A 297 -3.16 -19.42 -4.26
N VAL A 298 -1.86 -19.72 -4.13
CA VAL A 298 -1.27 -20.56 -3.06
C VAL A 298 -1.01 -19.76 -1.77
N PRO A 299 -1.71 -20.03 -0.65
CA PRO A 299 -1.55 -19.29 0.61
C PRO A 299 -0.14 -19.30 1.19
N GLY A 300 0.57 -20.43 1.06
CA GLY A 300 1.93 -20.61 1.55
C GLY A 300 2.94 -19.65 0.93
N PHE A 301 2.64 -19.06 -0.24
CA PHE A 301 3.50 -18.09 -0.91
C PHE A 301 3.28 -16.64 -0.51
N ALA A 302 2.37 -16.34 0.42
CA ALA A 302 2.08 -14.97 0.87
C ALA A 302 3.31 -14.16 1.33
N TYR A 303 4.36 -14.84 1.81
CA TYR A 303 5.65 -14.25 2.18
C TYR A 303 6.79 -14.55 1.19
N TYR A 304 6.52 -15.30 0.12
CA TYR A 304 7.53 -15.79 -0.82
C TYR A 304 7.24 -15.43 -2.29
N LEU A 305 6.26 -14.56 -2.58
CA LEU A 305 5.88 -14.18 -3.95
C LEU A 305 7.10 -13.84 -4.81
N SER A 306 7.97 -12.92 -4.36
CA SER A 306 9.23 -12.55 -5.05
C SER A 306 10.32 -13.62 -5.08
N THR A 307 10.10 -14.78 -4.45
CA THR A 307 10.99 -15.95 -4.51
C THR A 307 10.46 -17.01 -5.49
N VAL A 308 9.16 -17.00 -5.81
CA VAL A 308 8.52 -17.97 -6.72
C VAL A 308 8.07 -17.36 -8.06
N GLY A 309 8.12 -16.03 -8.19
CA GLY A 309 7.82 -15.30 -9.42
C GLY A 309 8.01 -13.78 -9.24
N ASP A 310 7.50 -13.01 -10.21
CA ASP A 310 7.63 -11.54 -10.25
C ASP A 310 6.32 -10.85 -9.86
N PRO A 311 6.11 -10.46 -8.57
CA PRO A 311 4.86 -9.85 -8.12
C PRO A 311 4.61 -8.46 -8.71
N GLU A 312 3.39 -8.23 -9.21
CA GLU A 312 2.96 -6.98 -9.84
C GLU A 312 2.66 -5.89 -8.81
N TYR A 313 3.69 -5.10 -8.47
CA TYR A 313 3.57 -3.91 -7.63
C TYR A 313 3.42 -2.62 -8.45
N CYS A 314 2.73 -1.65 -7.88
CA CYS A 314 2.62 -0.29 -8.41
C CYS A 314 3.99 0.41 -8.34
N THR A 315 4.43 0.97 -9.46
CA THR A 315 5.72 1.68 -9.62
C THR A 315 5.66 3.18 -9.38
N ASP A 316 4.44 3.75 -9.29
CA ASP A 316 4.17 5.20 -9.29
C ASP A 316 3.39 5.65 -8.04
N THR A 317 3.51 4.88 -6.95
CA THR A 317 2.84 5.13 -5.66
C THR A 317 3.83 5.36 -4.53
N ALA A 318 3.49 6.22 -3.57
CA ALA A 318 4.39 6.58 -2.47
C ALA A 318 4.78 5.40 -1.56
N SER A 319 3.86 4.44 -1.38
CA SER A 319 4.14 3.17 -0.68
C SER A 319 3.63 1.97 -1.48
N GLN A 320 4.02 0.77 -1.03
CA GLN A 320 3.84 -0.49 -1.75
C GLN A 320 2.35 -0.82 -1.91
N ALA A 321 1.92 -1.03 -3.15
CA ALA A 321 0.56 -1.43 -3.50
C ALA A 321 0.60 -2.48 -4.62
N GLY A 322 -0.35 -3.41 -4.65
CA GLY A 322 -0.49 -4.38 -5.74
C GLY A 322 -1.23 -3.74 -6.91
N CYS A 323 -0.69 -3.86 -8.12
CA CYS A 323 -1.25 -3.31 -9.35
C CYS A 323 -1.52 -4.44 -10.35
N LEU A 324 -2.55 -5.22 -10.05
CA LEU A 324 -3.07 -6.39 -10.73
C LEU A 324 -4.52 -6.61 -10.29
N LEU A 325 -5.28 -7.46 -10.97
CA LEU A 325 -6.66 -7.80 -10.61
C LEU A 325 -6.77 -8.31 -9.15
N GLY A 326 -7.52 -7.60 -8.30
CA GLY A 326 -7.60 -7.82 -6.85
C GLY A 326 -6.72 -6.88 -6.01
N GLY A 327 -5.77 -6.19 -6.64
CA GLY A 327 -4.85 -5.23 -6.03
C GLY A 327 -4.11 -5.79 -4.82
N GLY A 328 -4.15 -5.04 -3.72
CA GLY A 328 -3.54 -5.44 -2.44
C GLY A 328 -3.98 -6.81 -1.90
N THR A 329 -5.16 -7.33 -2.28
CA THR A 329 -5.62 -8.66 -1.80
C THR A 329 -4.85 -9.83 -2.38
N MET A 330 -4.09 -9.65 -3.47
CA MET A 330 -3.28 -10.71 -4.08
C MET A 330 -1.86 -10.76 -3.51
N VAL A 331 -1.31 -9.60 -3.12
CA VAL A 331 0.09 -9.44 -2.67
C VAL A 331 0.26 -9.41 -1.14
N ASN A 332 -0.82 -9.59 -0.38
CA ASN A 332 -0.79 -9.53 1.08
C ASN A 332 -0.66 -10.90 1.79
N ALA A 333 -0.54 -10.82 3.11
CA ALA A 333 -0.42 -11.93 4.06
C ALA A 333 -1.73 -12.73 4.34
N LEU A 334 -2.81 -12.47 3.61
CA LEU A 334 -4.16 -13.05 3.78
C LEU A 334 -4.86 -12.76 5.12
N MET A 335 -4.37 -11.84 5.95
CA MET A 335 -5.01 -11.50 7.23
C MET A 335 -6.44 -10.98 7.01
N PHE A 336 -7.43 -11.62 7.64
CA PHE A 336 -8.85 -11.26 7.57
C PHE A 336 -9.40 -10.98 8.97
N VAL A 337 -8.96 -9.87 9.55
CA VAL A 337 -9.43 -9.43 10.86
C VAL A 337 -10.76 -8.71 10.65
N LYS A 338 -11.87 -9.35 11.02
CA LYS A 338 -13.18 -8.70 11.05
C LYS A 338 -13.10 -7.47 11.99
N PRO A 339 -13.57 -6.27 11.58
CA PRO A 339 -13.59 -5.10 12.46
C PRO A 339 -14.43 -5.36 13.72
N GLN A 340 -14.04 -4.73 14.82
CA GLN A 340 -14.96 -4.60 15.97
C GLN A 340 -15.97 -3.48 15.67
N GLU A 341 -17.15 -3.54 16.29
CA GLU A 341 -18.23 -2.54 16.10
C GLU A 341 -17.72 -1.11 16.33
N LYS A 342 -16.84 -0.93 17.32
CA LYS A 342 -16.16 0.32 17.66
C LYS A 342 -15.35 0.93 16.51
N ASP A 343 -14.79 0.14 15.59
CA ASP A 343 -14.05 0.65 14.43
C ASP A 343 -14.94 1.50 13.50
N PHE A 344 -16.26 1.23 13.50
CA PHE A 344 -17.27 2.08 12.87
C PHE A 344 -17.87 3.09 13.86
N ASP A 345 -18.17 2.68 15.10
CA ASP A 345 -18.93 3.52 16.03
C ASP A 345 -18.20 4.76 16.54
N ASP A 346 -16.86 4.80 16.51
CA ASP A 346 -16.09 5.98 16.93
C ASP A 346 -16.07 7.07 15.86
N LYS A 347 -15.17 6.97 14.87
CA LYS A 347 -14.80 8.09 13.98
C LYS A 347 -15.64 8.22 12.70
N TRP A 348 -16.45 7.23 12.33
CA TRP A 348 -17.31 7.35 11.14
C TRP A 348 -18.49 8.29 11.39
N PRO A 349 -19.02 8.97 10.35
CA PRO A 349 -20.19 9.82 10.49
C PRO A 349 -21.47 9.02 10.80
N VAL A 350 -22.55 9.75 11.12
CA VAL A 350 -23.89 9.16 11.25
C VAL A 350 -24.32 8.54 9.91
N GLY A 351 -24.97 7.37 9.93
CA GLY A 351 -25.28 6.60 8.72
C GLY A 351 -24.15 5.67 8.25
N TRP A 352 -23.08 5.56 9.05
CA TRP A 352 -21.93 4.65 8.89
C TRP A 352 -21.48 4.02 10.22
N LYS A 353 -22.31 4.08 11.26
CA LYS A 353 -22.08 3.38 12.53
C LYS A 353 -22.29 1.88 12.33
N TRP A 354 -21.89 1.02 13.27
CA TRP A 354 -21.97 -0.43 13.08
C TRP A 354 -23.39 -0.89 12.70
N ALA A 355 -24.40 -0.36 13.39
CA ALA A 355 -25.82 -0.64 13.09
C ALA A 355 -26.25 -0.24 11.66
N ASP A 356 -25.58 0.74 11.02
CA ASP A 356 -25.84 1.15 9.64
C ASP A 356 -25.15 0.22 8.62
N VAL A 357 -24.03 -0.40 8.98
CA VAL A 357 -23.20 -1.25 8.10
C VAL A 357 -23.30 -2.75 8.38
N GLN A 358 -23.98 -3.17 9.45
CA GLN A 358 -24.07 -4.58 9.86
C GLN A 358 -24.57 -5.48 8.71
N ALA A 359 -25.67 -5.11 8.04
CA ALA A 359 -26.19 -5.88 6.92
C ALA A 359 -25.24 -5.96 5.71
N ALA A 360 -24.31 -5.00 5.56
CA ALA A 360 -23.23 -5.05 4.58
C ALA A 360 -22.09 -5.98 5.03
N ALA A 361 -21.78 -6.01 6.32
CA ALA A 361 -20.85 -6.96 6.91
C ALA A 361 -21.36 -8.41 6.81
N ASP A 362 -22.64 -8.64 7.08
CA ASP A 362 -23.26 -9.98 7.01
C ASP A 362 -23.14 -10.57 5.59
N ARG A 363 -23.48 -9.79 4.54
CA ARG A 363 -23.30 -10.22 3.13
C ARG A 363 -21.84 -10.51 2.77
N LEU A 364 -20.90 -9.71 3.28
CA LEU A 364 -19.48 -9.97 3.09
C LEU A 364 -19.06 -11.28 3.76
N TYR A 365 -19.50 -11.54 5.00
CA TYR A 365 -19.10 -12.73 5.75
C TYR A 365 -19.79 -13.99 5.25
N GLU A 366 -20.99 -13.90 4.68
CA GLU A 366 -21.62 -14.98 3.93
C GLU A 366 -20.77 -15.38 2.71
N ARG A 367 -20.31 -14.39 1.92
CA ARG A 367 -19.51 -14.62 0.72
C ARG A 367 -18.02 -14.88 0.99
N ASN A 368 -17.48 -14.43 2.11
CA ASN A 368 -16.07 -14.57 2.51
C ASN A 368 -15.97 -14.58 4.06
N PRO A 369 -16.29 -15.71 4.71
CA PRO A 369 -16.38 -15.78 6.18
C PRO A 369 -15.04 -15.56 6.88
N GLY A 370 -13.94 -15.90 6.19
CA GLY A 370 -12.63 -16.11 6.79
C GLY A 370 -12.58 -17.37 7.65
N GLN A 371 -11.40 -17.75 8.11
CA GLN A 371 -11.24 -18.92 8.97
C GLN A 371 -10.00 -18.86 9.86
N THR A 372 -10.10 -19.56 11.00
CA THR A 372 -9.09 -19.71 12.05
C THR A 372 -8.58 -21.14 12.20
N TYR A 373 -9.10 -22.13 11.45
CA TYR A 373 -8.72 -23.55 11.59
C TYR A 373 -7.50 -23.96 10.74
N GLY A 374 -7.23 -23.25 9.65
CA GLY A 374 -6.07 -23.43 8.77
C GLY A 374 -6.33 -24.33 7.58
N SER A 375 -6.07 -25.63 7.77
CA SER A 375 -6.05 -26.65 6.72
C SER A 375 -7.37 -27.42 6.66
N GLU A 376 -7.82 -27.81 5.46
CA GLU A 376 -9.12 -28.50 5.26
C GLU A 376 -9.18 -29.90 5.92
N ASP A 377 -8.04 -30.52 6.24
CA ASP A 377 -7.94 -31.75 7.03
C ASP A 377 -8.10 -31.54 8.55
N GLY A 378 -8.35 -30.29 8.99
CA GLY A 378 -8.48 -29.91 10.40
C GLY A 378 -7.16 -29.82 11.17
N ASN A 379 -6.01 -30.00 10.51
CA ASN A 379 -4.70 -29.96 11.15
C ASN A 379 -4.06 -28.56 11.05
N ARG A 380 -3.22 -28.24 12.03
CA ARG A 380 -2.35 -27.06 12.02
C ARG A 380 -0.92 -27.50 11.73
N TYR A 381 -0.29 -26.88 10.73
CA TYR A 381 1.06 -27.22 10.28
C TYR A 381 2.02 -26.10 10.69
N ASP A 382 3.22 -26.45 11.17
CA ASP A 382 4.23 -25.50 11.69
C ASP A 382 3.72 -24.65 12.89
N ASP A 383 2.85 -25.24 13.70
CA ASP A 383 2.11 -24.59 14.80
C ASP A 383 2.93 -24.41 16.10
N GLN A 384 4.16 -24.90 16.17
CA GLN A 384 4.99 -24.86 17.39
C GLN A 384 5.13 -23.44 17.96
N ALA A 385 5.22 -22.42 17.11
CA ALA A 385 5.24 -21.02 17.53
C ALA A 385 3.93 -20.60 18.23
N TYR A 386 2.76 -21.06 17.76
CA TYR A 386 1.48 -20.83 18.42
C TYR A 386 1.45 -21.49 19.80
N GLN A 387 1.91 -22.74 19.92
CA GLN A 387 1.90 -23.47 21.19
C GLN A 387 2.75 -22.76 22.27
N ILE A 388 3.90 -22.19 21.88
CA ILE A 388 4.76 -21.40 22.78
C ILE A 388 4.12 -20.04 23.11
N LEU A 389 3.56 -19.36 22.11
CA LEU A 389 3.02 -18.01 22.27
C LEU A 389 1.68 -17.98 23.02
N SER A 390 0.79 -18.93 22.78
CA SER A 390 -0.48 -19.06 23.51
C SER A 390 -0.23 -19.27 25.01
N GLN A 391 0.74 -20.12 25.37
CA GLN A 391 1.17 -20.30 26.77
C GLN A 391 1.82 -19.03 27.34
N PHE A 392 2.68 -18.35 26.56
CA PHE A 392 3.28 -17.08 26.96
C PHE A 392 2.23 -16.00 27.25
N PHE A 393 1.27 -15.79 26.35
CA PHE A 393 0.22 -14.78 26.50
C PHE A 393 -0.77 -15.15 27.63
N ALA A 394 -1.20 -16.41 27.72
CA ALA A 394 -2.05 -16.90 28.82
C ALA A 394 -1.37 -16.73 30.19
N GLY A 395 -0.07 -17.07 30.31
CA GLY A 395 0.73 -16.85 31.53
C GLY A 395 0.95 -15.37 31.88
N ASN A 396 0.63 -14.46 30.96
CA ASN A 396 0.65 -13.01 31.16
C ASN A 396 -0.76 -12.39 31.23
N GLY A 397 -1.81 -13.22 31.38
CA GLY A 397 -3.17 -12.79 31.65
C GLY A 397 -4.08 -12.62 30.43
N PHE A 398 -3.61 -12.96 29.22
CA PHE A 398 -4.43 -12.85 28.02
C PHE A 398 -5.40 -14.04 27.86
N LYS A 399 -6.61 -13.80 27.37
CA LYS A 399 -7.62 -14.83 27.06
C LYS A 399 -7.45 -15.35 25.62
N SER A 400 -7.60 -16.66 25.42
CA SER A 400 -7.76 -17.23 24.07
C SER A 400 -9.18 -16.96 23.56
N VAL A 401 -9.30 -16.44 22.34
CA VAL A 401 -10.57 -16.22 21.62
C VAL A 401 -10.49 -16.80 20.21
N ASP A 402 -11.63 -16.95 19.55
CA ASP A 402 -11.65 -17.09 18.09
C ASP A 402 -11.84 -15.71 17.44
N ALA A 403 -10.86 -15.23 16.68
CA ALA A 403 -10.90 -13.89 16.07
C ALA A 403 -11.91 -13.71 14.93
N ILE A 404 -12.52 -14.78 14.41
CA ILE A 404 -13.58 -14.77 13.40
C ILE A 404 -14.98 -14.79 14.07
N GLU A 405 -15.14 -15.50 15.19
CA GLU A 405 -16.41 -15.61 15.93
C GLU A 405 -16.58 -14.55 17.04
N GLU A 406 -15.50 -14.08 17.65
CA GLU A 406 -15.48 -13.05 18.70
C GLU A 406 -14.82 -11.72 18.20
N PRO A 407 -15.32 -11.07 17.13
CA PRO A 407 -14.65 -9.91 16.53
C PRO A 407 -14.58 -8.68 17.45
N ASN A 408 -15.48 -8.56 18.44
CA ASN A 408 -15.46 -7.49 19.44
C ASN A 408 -14.45 -7.71 20.58
N GLU A 409 -13.91 -8.92 20.75
CA GLU A 409 -12.90 -9.19 21.77
C GLU A 409 -11.52 -8.72 21.28
N LYS A 410 -11.03 -7.62 21.85
CA LYS A 410 -9.77 -6.95 21.44
C LYS A 410 -8.89 -6.44 22.60
N ILE A 411 -9.23 -6.77 23.86
CA ILE A 411 -8.48 -6.33 25.05
C ILE A 411 -7.86 -7.54 25.74
N ASP A 412 -6.52 -7.61 25.77
CA ASP A 412 -5.76 -8.73 26.32
C ASP A 412 -6.23 -10.10 25.82
N VAL A 413 -6.30 -10.26 24.50
CA VAL A 413 -6.69 -11.51 23.86
C VAL A 413 -5.67 -12.00 22.84
N PHE A 414 -5.61 -13.31 22.63
CA PHE A 414 -4.90 -13.93 21.52
C PHE A 414 -5.79 -14.94 20.79
N SER A 415 -5.47 -15.19 19.53
CA SER A 415 -6.15 -16.16 18.67
C SER A 415 -5.15 -16.81 17.73
N HIS A 416 -5.50 -17.98 17.22
CA HIS A 416 -4.95 -18.44 15.94
C HIS A 416 -5.24 -17.39 14.84
N PRO A 417 -4.43 -17.30 13.78
CA PRO A 417 -4.58 -16.23 12.79
C PRO A 417 -5.86 -16.39 11.99
N ALA A 418 -6.58 -15.28 11.83
CA ALA A 418 -7.74 -15.18 10.97
C ALA A 418 -7.31 -14.92 9.51
N TRP A 419 -7.66 -15.82 8.60
CA TRP A 419 -7.25 -15.75 7.19
C TRP A 419 -8.43 -15.68 6.21
N SER A 420 -8.24 -14.96 5.10
CA SER A 420 -9.14 -14.97 3.93
C SER A 420 -8.82 -16.20 3.06
N LEU A 421 -9.27 -17.37 3.51
CA LEU A 421 -9.04 -18.66 2.88
C LEU A 421 -10.34 -19.44 2.69
N ALA A 422 -10.39 -20.23 1.62
CA ALA A 422 -11.45 -21.21 1.35
C ALA A 422 -10.91 -22.32 0.44
N ASP A 423 -11.29 -23.57 0.67
CA ASP A 423 -10.82 -24.74 -0.09
C ASP A 423 -9.28 -24.88 -0.13
N GLY A 424 -8.59 -24.42 0.92
CA GLY A 424 -7.11 -24.35 0.97
C GLY A 424 -6.42 -23.36 0.01
N LEU A 425 -7.19 -22.46 -0.63
CA LEU A 425 -6.69 -21.43 -1.55
C LEU A 425 -6.97 -20.01 -1.02
N ARG A 426 -6.29 -19.00 -1.59
CA ARG A 426 -6.62 -17.58 -1.36
C ARG A 426 -8.09 -17.31 -1.72
N ALA A 427 -8.82 -16.68 -0.79
CA ALA A 427 -10.20 -16.22 -1.00
C ALA A 427 -10.26 -14.69 -1.20
N GLY A 428 -11.46 -14.12 -1.17
CA GLY A 428 -11.71 -12.69 -1.33
C GLY A 428 -12.32 -12.32 -2.69
N PRO A 429 -12.45 -11.01 -3.02
CA PRO A 429 -13.34 -10.56 -4.08
C PRO A 429 -13.06 -11.11 -5.48
N VAL A 430 -11.80 -11.37 -5.83
CA VAL A 430 -11.43 -11.95 -7.13
C VAL A 430 -12.06 -13.34 -7.33
N ARG A 431 -12.16 -14.14 -6.27
CA ARG A 431 -12.75 -15.49 -6.32
C ARG A 431 -14.24 -15.50 -5.97
N ASN A 432 -14.68 -14.62 -5.07
CA ASN A 432 -15.99 -14.73 -4.43
C ASN A 432 -17.02 -13.70 -4.95
N TYR A 433 -16.59 -12.59 -5.57
CA TYR A 433 -17.48 -11.53 -6.09
C TYR A 433 -17.35 -11.38 -7.62
N LEU A 434 -16.14 -11.33 -8.16
CA LEU A 434 -15.92 -11.08 -9.59
C LEU A 434 -16.65 -12.08 -10.51
N PRO A 435 -16.73 -13.39 -10.22
CA PRO A 435 -17.48 -14.32 -11.08
C PRO A 435 -18.98 -14.05 -11.12
N LEU A 436 -19.56 -13.48 -10.05
CA LEU A 436 -20.97 -13.09 -9.99
C LEU A 436 -21.24 -11.90 -10.91
N ALA A 437 -20.32 -10.92 -10.93
CA ALA A 437 -20.37 -9.80 -11.88
C ALA A 437 -20.20 -10.27 -13.32
N GLN A 438 -19.21 -11.14 -13.59
CA GLN A 438 -18.93 -11.69 -14.92
C GLN A 438 -20.07 -12.57 -15.48
N ALA A 439 -20.94 -13.11 -14.63
CA ALA A 439 -22.14 -13.83 -15.07
C ALA A 439 -23.23 -12.90 -15.66
N LYS A 440 -23.17 -11.58 -15.41
CA LYS A 440 -24.16 -10.61 -15.90
C LYS A 440 -23.72 -10.02 -17.25
N SER A 441 -24.58 -10.07 -18.26
CA SER A 441 -24.28 -9.62 -19.63
C SER A 441 -24.05 -8.11 -19.79
N ASN A 442 -24.45 -7.34 -18.77
CA ASN A 442 -24.27 -5.90 -18.62
C ASN A 442 -22.97 -5.51 -17.87
N PHE A 443 -22.12 -6.48 -17.51
CA PHE A 443 -20.78 -6.26 -16.95
C PHE A 443 -19.70 -6.26 -18.04
N LYS A 444 -18.67 -5.43 -17.90
CA LYS A 444 -17.40 -5.56 -18.63
C LYS A 444 -16.22 -5.33 -17.68
N LEU A 445 -15.26 -6.25 -17.69
CA LEU A 445 -13.92 -6.06 -17.12
C LEU A 445 -12.95 -5.63 -18.23
N GLN A 446 -12.04 -4.71 -17.93
CA GLN A 446 -10.91 -4.39 -18.78
C GLN A 446 -9.62 -4.26 -17.95
N LEU A 447 -8.67 -5.15 -18.23
CA LEU A 447 -7.34 -5.20 -17.60
C LEU A 447 -6.33 -4.34 -18.37
N ASN A 448 -5.13 -4.18 -17.84
CA ASN A 448 -4.03 -3.42 -18.46
C ASN A 448 -4.42 -1.99 -18.88
N THR A 449 -5.34 -1.37 -18.14
CA THR A 449 -5.98 -0.08 -18.46
C THR A 449 -5.92 0.84 -17.24
N LYS A 450 -4.88 1.66 -17.14
CA LYS A 450 -4.65 2.63 -16.05
C LYS A 450 -5.59 3.82 -16.20
N VAL A 451 -6.46 4.07 -15.22
CA VAL A 451 -7.24 5.32 -15.17
C VAL A 451 -6.33 6.48 -14.76
N ILE A 452 -6.33 7.54 -15.57
CA ILE A 452 -5.49 8.72 -15.36
C ILE A 452 -6.27 9.84 -14.66
N ARG A 453 -7.52 10.09 -15.08
CA ARG A 453 -8.42 11.12 -14.51
C ARG A 453 -9.89 10.84 -14.80
N ALA A 454 -10.77 11.50 -14.05
CA ALA A 454 -12.15 11.73 -14.44
C ALA A 454 -12.23 12.92 -15.42
N VAL A 455 -13.00 12.78 -16.51
CA VAL A 455 -13.20 13.82 -17.53
C VAL A 455 -14.46 14.60 -17.19
N ARG A 456 -14.34 15.89 -16.84
CA ARG A 456 -15.44 16.70 -16.31
C ARG A 456 -15.64 18.03 -17.03
N TYR A 457 -16.85 18.56 -16.91
CA TYR A 457 -17.24 19.91 -17.30
C TYR A 457 -17.97 20.53 -16.09
N GLY A 458 -17.38 21.53 -15.43
CA GLY A 458 -17.86 21.97 -14.12
C GLY A 458 -17.90 20.82 -13.10
N SER A 459 -19.06 20.61 -12.48
CA SER A 459 -19.33 19.57 -11.47
C SER A 459 -19.65 18.19 -12.03
N THR A 460 -20.00 18.07 -13.32
CA THR A 460 -20.47 16.82 -13.92
C THR A 460 -19.33 16.04 -14.57
N ILE A 461 -19.18 14.77 -14.19
CA ILE A 461 -18.27 13.83 -14.84
C ILE A 461 -18.94 13.23 -16.07
N SER A 462 -18.27 13.34 -17.21
CA SER A 462 -18.68 12.79 -18.51
C SER A 462 -18.10 11.41 -18.81
N GLY A 463 -17.00 11.04 -18.14
CA GLY A 463 -16.30 9.78 -18.33
C GLY A 463 -14.99 9.70 -17.56
N VAL A 464 -14.15 8.73 -17.92
CA VAL A 464 -12.76 8.61 -17.43
C VAL A 464 -11.79 8.53 -18.60
N GLU A 465 -10.63 9.16 -18.44
CA GLU A 465 -9.49 9.01 -19.36
C GLU A 465 -8.58 7.91 -18.85
N THR A 466 -8.16 7.04 -19.75
CA THR A 466 -7.35 5.86 -19.48
C THR A 466 -6.11 5.83 -20.36
N GLU A 467 -5.11 5.07 -19.92
CA GLU A 467 -3.85 4.78 -20.60
C GLU A 467 -3.65 3.26 -20.61
N ASP A 468 -3.29 2.69 -21.76
CA ASP A 468 -2.89 1.28 -21.86
C ASP A 468 -1.37 1.09 -21.66
N ASN A 469 -0.91 -0.15 -21.77
CA ASN A 469 0.50 -0.51 -21.59
C ASN A 469 1.45 0.00 -22.70
N ILE A 470 0.93 0.60 -23.78
CA ILE A 470 1.72 1.26 -24.83
C ILE A 470 1.55 2.79 -24.83
N GLY A 471 0.88 3.34 -23.81
CA GLY A 471 0.68 4.78 -23.63
C GLY A 471 -0.49 5.36 -24.43
N ALA A 472 -1.33 4.54 -25.07
CA ALA A 472 -2.46 5.03 -25.86
C ALA A 472 -3.58 5.51 -24.94
N ARG A 473 -4.09 6.72 -25.20
CA ARG A 473 -5.14 7.35 -24.38
C ARG A 473 -6.55 7.09 -24.94
N VAL A 474 -7.46 6.63 -24.07
CA VAL A 474 -8.87 6.36 -24.40
C VAL A 474 -9.80 6.96 -23.35
N ILE A 475 -10.85 7.66 -23.78
CA ILE A 475 -11.94 8.15 -22.91
C ILE A 475 -13.13 7.19 -22.99
N TYR A 476 -13.55 6.67 -21.84
CA TYR A 476 -14.79 5.89 -21.67
C TYR A 476 -15.87 6.77 -21.04
N ASN A 477 -17.01 6.92 -21.72
CA ASN A 477 -18.06 7.84 -21.30
C ASN A 477 -19.08 7.17 -20.36
N VAL A 478 -19.59 7.92 -19.39
CA VAL A 478 -20.82 7.55 -18.67
C VAL A 478 -22.05 8.01 -19.44
N LYS A 479 -23.17 7.31 -19.24
CA LYS A 479 -24.49 7.74 -19.73
C LYS A 479 -24.96 8.97 -18.95
N THR A 480 -25.92 9.71 -19.51
CA THR A 480 -26.65 10.76 -18.78
C THR A 480 -27.29 10.17 -17.52
N GLY A 481 -27.00 10.76 -16.36
CA GLY A 481 -27.44 10.24 -15.05
C GLY A 481 -26.67 9.02 -14.54
N GLY A 482 -25.60 8.60 -15.24
CA GLY A 482 -24.62 7.63 -14.75
C GLY A 482 -23.52 8.30 -13.91
N GLY A 483 -22.62 7.51 -13.34
CA GLY A 483 -21.57 8.00 -12.43
C GLY A 483 -20.23 7.26 -12.54
N VAL A 484 -19.19 7.86 -11.97
CA VAL A 484 -17.85 7.28 -11.88
C VAL A 484 -17.52 6.97 -10.42
N ILE A 485 -17.02 5.77 -10.15
CA ILE A 485 -16.55 5.36 -8.83
C ILE A 485 -15.03 5.19 -8.91
N LEU A 486 -14.29 5.93 -8.09
CA LEU A 486 -12.86 5.75 -7.89
C LEU A 486 -12.65 4.71 -6.78
N ALA A 487 -11.99 3.60 -7.09
CA ALA A 487 -11.69 2.50 -6.18
C ALA A 487 -10.22 2.06 -6.31
N ALA A 488 -9.33 3.00 -6.66
CA ALA A 488 -7.93 2.77 -6.97
C ALA A 488 -7.03 2.66 -5.72
N GLY A 489 -7.59 2.86 -4.52
CA GLY A 489 -6.91 2.79 -3.24
C GLY A 489 -6.25 4.10 -2.82
N SER A 490 -5.96 4.21 -1.51
CA SER A 490 -5.45 5.41 -0.85
C SER A 490 -4.23 6.07 -1.48
N MET A 491 -3.43 5.31 -2.23
CA MET A 491 -2.22 5.79 -2.92
C MET A 491 -2.43 6.25 -4.36
N SER A 492 -3.53 5.85 -5.02
CA SER A 492 -3.78 6.16 -6.45
C SER A 492 -5.04 7.01 -6.68
N THR A 493 -6.07 6.86 -5.84
CA THR A 493 -7.28 7.69 -5.91
C THR A 493 -6.98 9.20 -5.80
N PRO A 494 -6.10 9.68 -4.90
CA PRO A 494 -5.69 11.09 -4.85
C PRO A 494 -5.10 11.60 -6.16
N ARG A 495 -4.22 10.82 -6.81
CA ARG A 495 -3.66 11.17 -8.14
C ARG A 495 -4.75 11.34 -9.19
N ILE A 496 -5.74 10.45 -9.23
CA ILE A 496 -6.85 10.56 -10.19
C ILE A 496 -7.64 11.85 -9.93
N LEU A 497 -7.87 12.22 -8.67
CA LEU A 497 -8.52 13.48 -8.29
C LEU A 497 -7.68 14.71 -8.68
N PHE A 498 -6.38 14.75 -8.37
CA PHE A 498 -5.48 15.84 -8.76
C PHE A 498 -5.45 16.03 -10.28
N ASN A 499 -5.31 14.93 -11.04
CA ASN A 499 -5.37 14.93 -12.51
C ASN A 499 -6.76 15.32 -13.08
N SER A 500 -7.79 15.36 -12.24
CA SER A 500 -9.14 15.85 -12.57
C SER A 500 -9.36 17.31 -12.15
N GLY A 501 -8.35 18.00 -11.61
CA GLY A 501 -8.48 19.34 -11.05
C GLY A 501 -9.32 19.36 -9.76
N ILE A 502 -9.14 18.36 -8.89
CA ILE A 502 -9.81 18.22 -7.60
C ILE A 502 -8.75 17.91 -6.52
N GLY A 503 -8.66 18.75 -5.49
CA GLY A 503 -7.65 18.65 -4.44
C GLY A 503 -7.03 20.00 -4.08
N PRO A 504 -5.94 20.05 -3.29
CA PRO A 504 -5.28 21.30 -2.95
C PRO A 504 -4.71 21.97 -4.21
N ALA A 505 -4.87 23.29 -4.33
CA ALA A 505 -4.46 24.04 -5.51
C ALA A 505 -2.98 23.83 -5.91
N GLU A 506 -2.08 23.69 -4.93
CA GLU A 506 -0.67 23.34 -5.14
C GLU A 506 -0.46 22.00 -5.87
N GLN A 507 -1.26 20.97 -5.56
CA GLN A 507 -1.14 19.65 -6.18
C GLN A 507 -1.68 19.66 -7.62
N ILE A 508 -2.78 20.41 -7.86
CA ILE A 508 -3.32 20.63 -9.20
C ILE A 508 -2.32 21.46 -10.04
N GLN A 509 -1.66 22.45 -9.44
CA GLN A 509 -0.61 23.23 -10.08
C GLN A 509 0.61 22.37 -10.45
N THR A 510 1.01 21.41 -9.60
CA THR A 510 2.06 20.44 -9.93
C THR A 510 1.69 19.57 -11.12
N VAL A 511 0.42 19.14 -11.24
CA VAL A 511 -0.07 18.46 -12.45
C VAL A 511 -0.02 19.39 -13.67
N ALA A 512 -0.41 20.66 -13.53
CA ALA A 512 -0.44 21.63 -14.62
C ALA A 512 0.94 21.96 -15.20
N SER A 513 2.01 21.89 -14.38
CA SER A 513 3.41 22.05 -14.81
C SER A 513 4.16 20.74 -15.00
N GLY A 514 3.51 19.58 -14.81
CA GLY A 514 4.11 18.25 -14.85
C GLY A 514 4.09 17.58 -16.22
N SER A 515 4.57 16.33 -16.27
CA SER A 515 4.67 15.51 -17.48
C SER A 515 3.47 14.58 -17.73
N THR A 516 2.50 14.49 -16.80
CA THR A 516 1.31 13.63 -16.86
C THR A 516 0.46 13.80 -18.13
N GLY A 517 0.56 14.96 -18.80
CA GLY A 517 -0.02 15.20 -20.13
C GLY A 517 -1.54 15.29 -20.18
N VAL A 518 -2.21 15.66 -19.07
CA VAL A 518 -3.68 15.75 -18.99
C VAL A 518 -4.20 17.16 -19.28
N THR A 519 -5.35 17.24 -19.97
CA THR A 519 -6.08 18.51 -20.12
C THR A 519 -6.87 18.83 -18.84
N LEU A 520 -6.27 19.58 -17.92
CA LEU A 520 -6.97 20.07 -16.73
C LEU A 520 -8.14 21.02 -17.09
N PRO A 521 -9.21 21.06 -16.27
CA PRO A 521 -10.18 22.16 -16.30
C PRO A 521 -9.50 23.51 -16.06
N VAL A 522 -10.13 24.60 -16.53
CA VAL A 522 -9.67 25.97 -16.24
C VAL A 522 -9.60 26.21 -14.73
N GLU A 523 -8.68 27.06 -14.28
CA GLU A 523 -8.41 27.30 -12.85
C GLU A 523 -9.67 27.71 -12.06
N SER A 524 -10.55 28.51 -12.68
CA SER A 524 -11.84 28.90 -12.09
C SER A 524 -12.85 27.75 -11.89
N GLU A 525 -12.59 26.57 -12.46
CA GLU A 525 -13.36 25.34 -12.25
C GLU A 525 -12.65 24.33 -11.33
N TRP A 526 -11.47 24.63 -10.77
CA TRP A 526 -10.80 23.74 -9.83
C TRP A 526 -11.60 23.58 -8.53
N ILE A 527 -11.69 22.35 -8.03
CA ILE A 527 -12.43 22.04 -6.81
C ILE A 527 -11.41 21.85 -5.67
N ASN A 528 -11.22 22.91 -4.88
CA ASN A 528 -10.30 22.88 -3.74
C ASN A 528 -10.87 21.98 -2.63
N LEU A 529 -10.21 20.84 -2.39
CA LEU A 529 -10.56 19.85 -1.37
C LEU A 529 -9.28 19.35 -0.67
N PRO A 530 -9.36 18.88 0.59
CA PRO A 530 -8.22 18.38 1.36
C PRO A 530 -7.74 16.97 0.90
N VAL A 531 -7.79 16.69 -0.40
CA VAL A 531 -7.35 15.42 -1.00
C VAL A 531 -5.88 15.16 -0.69
N GLY A 532 -5.57 13.94 -0.27
CA GLY A 532 -4.24 13.51 0.13
C GLY A 532 -3.88 13.82 1.60
N THR A 533 -4.58 14.74 2.25
CA THR A 533 -4.35 15.05 3.68
C THR A 533 -4.93 13.97 4.60
N GLU A 534 -4.58 14.04 5.89
CA GLU A 534 -5.01 13.12 6.95
C GLU A 534 -4.71 11.62 6.68
N ILE A 535 -3.74 11.31 5.81
CA ILE A 535 -3.34 9.93 5.56
C ILE A 535 -2.80 9.27 6.84
N LYS A 536 -3.29 8.07 7.15
CA LYS A 536 -2.87 7.25 8.30
C LYS A 536 -2.40 5.89 7.81
N ASP A 537 -1.46 5.27 8.52
CA ASP A 537 -1.03 3.87 8.35
C ASP A 537 -0.54 3.31 9.68
N HIS A 538 -0.58 1.99 9.84
CA HIS A 538 -0.07 1.29 11.03
C HIS A 538 1.46 1.31 11.06
N PRO A 539 2.13 1.99 12.02
CA PRO A 539 3.55 1.77 12.23
C PRO A 539 3.75 0.37 12.83
N ILE A 540 4.60 -0.44 12.19
CA ILE A 540 4.93 -1.79 12.63
C ILE A 540 6.32 -1.81 13.28
N PHE A 541 6.37 -2.27 14.52
CA PHE A 541 7.59 -2.55 15.27
C PHE A 541 7.86 -4.05 15.24
N THR A 542 9.05 -4.49 14.79
CA THR A 542 9.41 -5.91 14.77
C THR A 542 10.33 -6.23 15.93
N VAL A 543 9.87 -7.07 16.86
CA VAL A 543 10.60 -7.50 18.06
C VAL A 543 10.82 -9.02 17.99
N LYS A 544 12.05 -9.47 18.22
CA LYS A 544 12.43 -10.89 18.17
C LYS A 544 12.85 -11.38 19.54
N PHE A 545 12.50 -12.63 19.81
CA PHE A 545 12.73 -13.30 21.08
C PHE A 545 13.33 -14.68 20.84
N SER A 546 14.28 -15.11 21.67
CA SER A 546 14.62 -16.52 21.78
C SER A 546 13.58 -17.22 22.67
N THR A 547 13.36 -18.51 22.44
CA THR A 547 12.56 -19.37 23.32
C THR A 547 13.42 -20.48 23.92
N ASN A 548 13.04 -20.92 25.12
CA ASN A 548 13.65 -22.08 25.78
C ASN A 548 13.08 -23.44 25.27
N ALA A 549 11.98 -23.41 24.52
CA ALA A 549 11.40 -24.60 23.89
C ALA A 549 12.12 -24.95 22.57
N ASN A 550 12.21 -26.25 22.26
CA ASN A 550 12.74 -26.70 20.97
C ASN A 550 11.72 -26.42 19.85
N MET A 551 12.02 -25.45 19.00
CA MET A 551 11.20 -25.02 17.87
C MET A 551 12.07 -24.98 16.61
N PRO A 552 12.21 -26.10 15.88
CA PRO A 552 12.90 -26.12 14.59
C PRO A 552 12.09 -25.32 13.57
N ALA A 553 12.75 -24.43 12.82
CA ALA A 553 12.11 -23.68 11.74
C ALA A 553 12.12 -24.47 10.43
N LEU A 554 11.03 -24.37 9.67
CA LEU A 554 11.00 -24.89 8.30
C LEU A 554 11.94 -24.09 7.40
N ALA A 555 12.70 -24.78 6.55
CA ALA A 555 13.40 -24.15 5.45
C ALA A 555 12.38 -23.55 4.47
N SER A 556 12.68 -22.37 3.92
CA SER A 556 11.84 -21.72 2.90
C SER A 556 11.51 -22.63 1.70
N THR A 557 12.41 -23.56 1.36
CA THR A 557 12.21 -24.53 0.28
C THR A 557 11.06 -25.49 0.53
N ALA A 558 10.66 -25.72 1.79
CA ALA A 558 9.42 -26.45 2.11
C ALA A 558 8.16 -25.75 1.59
N PHE A 559 8.26 -24.44 1.32
CA PHE A 559 7.26 -23.67 0.59
C PHE A 559 7.66 -23.59 -0.89
N THR A 560 8.77 -22.92 -1.22
CA THR A 560 9.12 -22.47 -2.59
C THR A 560 9.58 -23.59 -3.53
N SER A 561 9.80 -24.80 -3.03
CA SER A 561 10.22 -25.97 -3.81
C SER A 561 9.63 -27.23 -3.16
N PRO A 562 8.29 -27.34 -3.13
CA PRO A 562 7.60 -28.33 -2.33
C PRO A 562 7.89 -29.74 -2.85
N ASN A 563 7.91 -30.70 -1.94
CA ASN A 563 8.01 -32.12 -2.30
C ASN A 563 6.62 -32.71 -2.59
N ASP A 564 6.59 -33.90 -3.18
CA ASP A 564 5.37 -34.59 -3.59
C ASP A 564 4.33 -34.68 -2.47
N THR A 565 4.74 -34.95 -1.22
CA THR A 565 3.84 -34.97 -0.05
C THR A 565 3.20 -33.61 0.24
N ALA A 566 3.94 -32.51 0.13
CA ALA A 566 3.38 -31.17 0.31
C ALA A 566 2.42 -30.81 -0.83
N VAL A 567 2.70 -31.24 -2.07
CA VAL A 567 1.81 -31.06 -3.22
C VAL A 567 0.54 -31.92 -3.09
N GLU A 568 0.65 -33.18 -2.68
CA GLU A 568 -0.48 -34.10 -2.43
C GLU A 568 -1.38 -33.67 -1.26
N LEU A 569 -0.84 -32.98 -0.26
CA LEU A 569 -1.64 -32.36 0.80
C LEU A 569 -2.32 -31.10 0.29
N PHE A 570 -1.58 -30.22 -0.40
CA PHE A 570 -2.15 -29.02 -1.02
C PHE A 570 -3.27 -29.37 -2.01
N ALA A 571 -3.13 -30.50 -2.71
CA ALA A 571 -4.14 -31.04 -3.61
C ALA A 571 -5.48 -31.40 -2.93
N LYS A 572 -5.47 -31.59 -1.61
CA LYS A 572 -6.65 -31.83 -0.78
C LYS A 572 -7.14 -30.55 -0.09
N GLY A 573 -6.55 -29.39 -0.42
CA GLY A 573 -6.73 -28.12 0.29
C GLY A 573 -6.01 -28.07 1.64
N SER A 574 -4.98 -28.90 1.83
CA SER A 574 -4.37 -29.15 3.13
C SER A 574 -2.86 -28.91 3.18
N GLY A 575 -2.28 -28.99 4.38
CA GLY A 575 -0.82 -28.91 4.56
C GLY A 575 -0.27 -27.49 4.68
N ILE A 576 1.05 -27.38 4.57
CA ILE A 576 1.77 -26.12 4.80
C ILE A 576 1.55 -25.08 3.68
N LEU A 577 1.26 -25.51 2.45
CA LEU A 577 0.97 -24.63 1.32
C LEU A 577 -0.44 -24.03 1.36
N ALA A 578 -1.38 -24.68 2.06
CA ALA A 578 -2.77 -24.23 2.20
C ALA A 578 -2.95 -23.14 3.29
N GLN A 579 -1.88 -22.71 3.95
CA GLN A 579 -1.89 -21.76 5.08
C GLN A 579 -0.86 -20.64 4.88
N SER A 580 -1.15 -19.44 5.39
CA SER A 580 -0.20 -18.32 5.37
C SER A 580 0.86 -18.45 6.48
N GLY A 581 1.88 -17.57 6.49
CA GLY A 581 3.08 -17.69 7.33
C GLY A 581 2.99 -17.19 8.79
N GLN A 582 1.86 -16.66 9.22
CA GLN A 582 1.64 -16.27 10.64
C GLN A 582 1.17 -17.45 11.48
N ARG A 583 1.39 -17.40 12.80
CA ARG A 583 1.05 -18.49 13.74
C ARG A 583 0.19 -18.05 14.91
N LEU A 584 0.29 -16.79 15.36
CA LEU A 584 -0.59 -16.24 16.39
C LEU A 584 -0.88 -14.76 16.10
N ASN A 585 -2.10 -14.33 16.41
CA ASN A 585 -2.47 -12.93 16.54
C ASN A 585 -2.78 -12.61 18.00
N PHE A 586 -2.52 -11.37 18.42
CA PHE A 586 -3.00 -10.84 19.71
C PHE A 586 -3.53 -9.42 19.55
N TRP A 587 -4.36 -8.99 20.49
CA TRP A 587 -4.86 -7.62 20.59
C TRP A 587 -4.90 -7.14 22.03
N THR A 588 -4.64 -5.85 22.22
CA THR A 588 -4.93 -5.11 23.46
C THR A 588 -5.21 -3.64 23.13
N ALA A 589 -5.53 -2.84 24.13
CA ALA A 589 -5.38 -1.38 24.05
C ALA A 589 -4.49 -0.87 25.19
N VAL A 590 -4.05 0.38 25.08
CA VAL A 590 -3.38 1.14 26.13
C VAL A 590 -4.10 2.47 26.33
N ASP A 591 -4.20 2.92 27.58
CA ASP A 591 -4.67 4.25 27.97
C ASP A 591 -3.43 5.14 28.17
N THR A 592 -3.36 6.29 27.48
CA THR A 592 -2.24 7.23 27.56
C THR A 592 -2.45 8.30 28.63
N SER A 593 -1.39 9.02 29.01
CA SER A 593 -1.42 10.08 30.04
C SER A 593 -2.42 11.22 29.77
N ASN A 594 -2.73 11.49 28.51
CA ASN A 594 -3.74 12.47 28.08
C ASN A 594 -5.17 11.90 27.98
N GLY A 595 -5.39 10.63 28.30
CA GLY A 595 -6.71 9.99 28.34
C GLY A 595 -7.20 9.40 27.02
N GLU A 596 -6.35 9.35 25.99
CA GLU A 596 -6.67 8.65 24.74
C GLU A 596 -6.51 7.13 24.89
N LYS A 597 -7.28 6.37 24.10
CA LYS A 597 -7.20 4.91 24.03
C LYS A 597 -6.69 4.47 22.68
N VAL A 598 -5.48 3.90 22.65
CA VAL A 598 -4.84 3.41 21.42
C VAL A 598 -4.85 1.89 21.41
N TYR A 599 -5.38 1.30 20.35
CA TYR A 599 -5.39 -0.14 20.16
C TYR A 599 -4.06 -0.66 19.58
N ILE A 600 -3.73 -1.89 19.95
CA ILE A 600 -2.51 -2.59 19.57
C ILE A 600 -2.90 -3.94 18.98
N GLN A 601 -2.40 -4.26 17.78
CA GLN A 601 -2.43 -5.61 17.22
C GLN A 601 -1.02 -6.23 17.26
N GLY A 602 -0.96 -7.55 17.39
CA GLY A 602 0.22 -8.36 17.10
C GLY A 602 0.01 -9.37 15.97
N THR A 603 1.03 -9.59 15.14
CA THR A 603 1.17 -10.81 14.30
C THR A 603 2.49 -11.50 14.61
N CYS A 604 2.47 -12.82 14.84
CA CYS A 604 3.63 -13.55 15.33
C CYS A 604 3.92 -14.83 14.52
N ASN A 605 5.20 -15.12 14.29
CA ASN A 605 5.67 -16.35 13.65
C ASN A 605 7.04 -16.84 14.19
N GLY A 606 7.48 -18.02 13.75
CA GLY A 606 8.79 -18.60 14.08
C GLY A 606 9.75 -18.58 12.89
N PRO A 607 10.48 -17.49 12.60
CA PRO A 607 11.30 -17.37 11.38
C PRO A 607 12.63 -18.12 11.41
N ALA A 608 13.08 -18.61 12.58
CA ALA A 608 14.33 -19.35 12.73
C ALA A 608 14.28 -20.26 13.96
N ASN A 609 15.20 -21.22 14.05
CA ASN A 609 15.29 -22.17 15.16
C ASN A 609 15.24 -21.44 16.51
N ASN A 610 14.33 -21.86 17.37
CA ASN A 610 14.11 -21.33 18.72
C ASN A 610 13.95 -19.80 18.77
N THR A 611 13.48 -19.18 17.68
CA THR A 611 13.33 -17.73 17.53
C THR A 611 11.89 -17.38 17.16
N ILE A 612 11.21 -16.61 18.00
CA ILE A 612 9.93 -15.97 17.70
C ILE A 612 10.18 -14.56 17.15
N SER A 613 9.38 -14.15 16.17
CA SER A 613 9.24 -12.75 15.77
C SER A 613 7.81 -12.30 16.01
N MET A 614 7.66 -11.16 16.69
CA MET A 614 6.40 -10.45 16.88
C MET A 614 6.44 -9.13 16.13
N LYS A 615 5.46 -8.89 15.27
CA LYS A 615 5.18 -7.57 14.69
C LYS A 615 4.08 -6.94 15.52
N VAL A 616 4.37 -5.78 16.11
CA VAL A 616 3.45 -5.00 16.93
C VAL A 616 2.99 -3.79 16.10
N TYR A 617 1.70 -3.51 16.10
CA TYR A 617 1.04 -2.50 15.30
C TYR A 617 0.36 -1.52 16.26
N LEU A 618 0.58 -0.21 16.12
CA LEU A 618 -0.38 0.77 16.63
C LEU A 618 -1.53 0.86 15.62
N THR A 619 -2.77 0.83 16.10
CA THR A 619 -3.98 0.72 15.26
C THR A 619 -5.01 1.83 15.58
N HIS A 620 -6.30 1.48 15.68
CA HIS A 620 -7.38 2.42 15.97
C HIS A 620 -7.09 3.31 17.19
N GLY A 621 -7.43 4.60 17.09
CA GLY A 621 -7.16 5.60 18.12
C GLY A 621 -5.81 6.29 18.00
N LEU A 622 -4.92 5.88 17.08
CA LEU A 622 -3.68 6.63 16.82
C LEU A 622 -3.95 8.02 16.22
N THR A 623 -3.10 8.98 16.56
CA THR A 623 -3.32 10.41 16.35
C THR A 623 -2.41 11.03 15.29
N SER A 624 -1.31 10.36 14.92
CA SER A 624 -0.44 10.79 13.84
C SER A 624 -1.15 10.74 12.49
N VAL A 625 -0.91 11.77 11.68
CA VAL A 625 -1.42 11.89 10.31
C VAL A 625 -0.37 12.52 9.41
N GLY A 626 -0.27 12.03 8.18
CA GLY A 626 0.61 12.53 7.13
C GLY A 626 -0.13 13.36 6.09
N SER A 627 0.54 13.53 4.94
CA SER A 627 -0.03 14.06 3.70
C SER A 627 0.58 13.32 2.51
N LEU A 628 -0.26 13.02 1.52
CA LEU A 628 0.11 12.47 0.22
C LEU A 628 -0.08 13.54 -0.87
N GLY A 629 0.96 13.77 -1.67
CA GLY A 629 0.92 14.64 -2.84
C GLY A 629 1.14 13.88 -4.15
N ILE A 630 1.39 14.64 -5.21
CA ILE A 630 1.81 14.15 -6.52
C ILE A 630 3.02 14.97 -6.98
N ASN A 631 4.01 14.28 -7.56
CA ASN A 631 5.18 14.94 -8.13
C ASN A 631 4.98 15.30 -9.61
N ALA A 632 5.95 16.00 -10.19
CA ALA A 632 5.89 16.44 -11.59
C ALA A 632 5.77 15.28 -12.61
N ASP A 633 6.23 14.07 -12.25
CA ASP A 633 6.12 12.86 -13.08
C ASP A 633 4.78 12.11 -12.93
N GLY A 634 3.86 12.66 -12.13
CA GLY A 634 2.54 12.08 -11.90
C GLY A 634 2.53 10.87 -10.96
N ALA A 635 3.64 10.58 -10.28
CA ALA A 635 3.70 9.58 -9.21
C ALA A 635 3.27 10.21 -7.87
N THR A 636 2.68 9.42 -6.97
CA THR A 636 2.34 9.93 -5.63
C THR A 636 3.53 9.83 -4.68
N GLU A 637 3.64 10.79 -3.77
CA GLU A 637 4.70 10.86 -2.76
C GLU A 637 4.14 11.31 -1.40
N LEU A 638 4.76 10.88 -0.30
CA LEU A 638 4.40 11.35 1.03
C LEU A 638 5.07 12.71 1.27
N THR A 639 4.30 13.79 1.16
CA THR A 639 4.76 15.15 1.46
C THR A 639 4.88 15.38 2.97
N LYS A 640 4.22 14.55 3.78
CA LYS A 640 4.43 14.44 5.23
C LYS A 640 4.22 12.99 5.66
N GLU A 641 5.20 12.43 6.38
CA GLU A 641 5.13 11.06 6.90
C GLU A 641 4.06 10.89 8.00
N PRO A 642 3.29 9.78 8.04
CA PRO A 642 2.15 9.62 8.94
C PRO A 642 2.45 8.94 10.29
N TRP A 643 3.70 8.56 10.59
CA TRP A 643 4.02 7.70 11.73
C TRP A 643 4.71 8.45 12.88
N LEU A 644 4.27 8.19 14.11
CA LEU A 644 4.90 8.66 15.37
C LEU A 644 5.20 10.17 15.41
N THR A 645 4.36 10.97 14.77
CA THR A 645 4.48 12.44 14.75
C THR A 645 3.98 13.09 16.05
N THR A 646 3.06 12.43 16.75
CA THR A 646 2.48 12.90 18.02
C THR A 646 3.11 12.21 19.23
N ASP A 647 3.06 12.87 20.38
CA ASP A 647 3.56 12.28 21.63
C ASP A 647 2.61 11.20 22.19
N THR A 648 1.30 11.31 21.94
CA THR A 648 0.30 10.27 22.26
C THR A 648 0.71 8.91 21.68
N ASP A 649 1.09 8.87 20.40
CA ASP A 649 1.39 7.61 19.72
C ASP A 649 2.74 7.03 20.19
N LYS A 650 3.74 7.90 20.43
CA LYS A 650 5.02 7.48 21.04
C LYS A 650 4.82 6.93 22.45
N GLU A 651 3.96 7.56 23.24
CA GLU A 651 3.61 7.11 24.59
C GLU A 651 2.91 5.75 24.54
N ALA A 652 1.85 5.61 23.74
CA ALA A 652 1.11 4.36 23.58
C ALA A 652 2.02 3.19 23.15
N ALA A 653 2.87 3.41 22.15
CA ALA A 653 3.84 2.43 21.71
C ALA A 653 4.84 2.08 22.81
N THR A 654 5.35 3.08 23.55
CA THR A 654 6.29 2.88 24.67
C THR A 654 5.66 2.09 25.82
N ILE A 655 4.41 2.38 26.19
CA ILE A 655 3.67 1.67 27.25
C ILE A 655 3.57 0.18 26.90
N PHE A 656 3.06 -0.16 25.71
CA PHE A 656 2.92 -1.56 25.33
C PHE A 656 4.27 -2.28 25.21
N MET A 657 5.30 -1.60 24.67
CA MET A 657 6.64 -2.18 24.55
C MET A 657 7.30 -2.44 25.90
N ASN A 658 7.11 -1.56 26.90
CA ASN A 658 7.55 -1.82 28.26
C ASN A 658 6.82 -3.04 28.87
N ARG A 659 5.49 -3.10 28.73
CA ARG A 659 4.67 -4.24 29.17
C ARG A 659 5.13 -5.57 28.55
N LEU A 660 5.43 -5.58 27.26
CA LEU A 660 5.96 -6.76 26.56
C LEU A 660 7.34 -7.17 27.08
N LEU A 661 8.23 -6.20 27.36
CA LEU A 661 9.54 -6.48 27.97
C LEU A 661 9.40 -7.04 29.38
N GLU A 662 8.48 -6.51 30.21
CA GLU A 662 8.17 -7.05 31.54
C GLU A 662 7.75 -8.52 31.49
N PHE A 663 6.90 -8.90 30.52
CA PHE A 663 6.50 -10.30 30.32
C PHE A 663 7.70 -11.22 30.05
N THR A 664 8.71 -10.75 29.32
CA THR A 664 9.96 -11.51 29.04
C THR A 664 10.97 -11.51 30.18
N ARG A 665 10.80 -10.64 31.19
CA ARG A 665 11.70 -10.51 32.34
C ARG A 665 11.23 -11.27 33.59
N LYS A 666 10.05 -11.90 33.53
CA LYS A 666 9.55 -12.80 34.59
C LYS A 666 10.42 -14.06 34.67
N GLU A 667 10.66 -14.54 35.88
CA GLU A 667 11.55 -15.69 36.19
C GLU A 667 11.25 -16.94 35.35
N ASN A 668 9.97 -17.25 35.14
CA ASN A 668 9.50 -18.42 34.39
C ASN A 668 9.04 -18.08 32.95
N SER A 669 9.55 -17.00 32.34
CA SER A 669 9.16 -16.63 30.98
C SER A 669 9.69 -17.62 29.94
N SER A 670 8.84 -18.04 29.00
CA SER A 670 9.24 -18.91 27.87
C SER A 670 9.97 -18.18 26.75
N LEU A 671 10.06 -16.85 26.84
CA LEU A 671 10.66 -15.95 25.85
C LEU A 671 11.67 -15.00 26.49
N THR A 672 12.81 -14.79 25.84
CA THR A 672 13.82 -13.79 26.22
C THR A 672 14.06 -12.84 25.05
N PHE A 673 14.17 -11.54 25.31
CA PHE A 673 14.45 -10.55 24.27
C PHE A 673 15.77 -10.85 23.55
N LEU A 674 15.74 -10.87 22.20
CA LEU A 674 16.89 -11.15 21.35
C LEU A 674 17.32 -9.92 20.54
N SER A 675 16.38 -9.29 19.83
CA SER A 675 16.65 -8.09 19.04
C SER A 675 15.39 -7.33 18.64
N SER A 676 15.50 -6.05 18.31
CA SER A 676 14.42 -5.26 17.69
C SER A 676 14.88 -4.54 16.42
N GLY A 677 13.90 -4.08 15.65
CA GLY A 677 14.08 -3.37 14.39
C GLY A 677 14.18 -4.32 13.19
N SER A 678 13.94 -3.78 11.99
CA SER A 678 14.01 -4.55 10.74
C SER A 678 15.43 -5.06 10.49
N SER A 679 16.41 -4.21 10.80
CA SER A 679 17.85 -4.52 10.77
C SER A 679 18.27 -5.51 11.87
N GLY A 680 17.51 -5.58 12.96
CA GLY A 680 17.91 -6.23 14.20
C GLY A 680 19.02 -5.49 14.97
N ALA A 681 19.23 -4.19 14.75
CA ALA A 681 20.35 -3.43 15.34
C ALA A 681 20.26 -3.33 16.87
N ILE A 682 19.06 -3.28 17.45
CA ILE A 682 18.86 -3.15 18.90
C ILE A 682 18.97 -4.53 19.54
N LYS A 683 20.06 -4.80 20.30
CA LYS A 683 20.36 -6.13 20.90
C LYS A 683 20.72 -6.09 22.40
N SER A 684 20.36 -5.03 23.11
CA SER A 684 20.69 -4.87 24.54
C SER A 684 19.70 -5.60 25.46
N SER A 685 20.19 -6.28 26.50
CA SER A 685 19.34 -6.83 27.58
C SER A 685 18.59 -5.74 28.36
N ASN A 686 19.18 -4.55 28.44
CA ASN A 686 18.68 -3.41 29.20
C ASN A 686 17.85 -2.44 28.32
N VAL A 687 17.36 -2.92 27.18
CA VAL A 687 16.50 -2.14 26.27
C VAL A 687 15.22 -1.66 26.96
N THR A 688 14.74 -0.47 26.61
CA THR A 688 13.46 0.09 27.07
C THR A 688 12.44 0.13 25.93
N GLY A 689 11.14 0.28 26.25
CA GLY A 689 10.11 0.47 25.23
C GLY A 689 10.36 1.69 24.33
N ALA A 690 10.92 2.76 24.90
CA ALA A 690 11.33 3.96 24.17
C ALA A 690 12.49 3.71 23.19
N ASP A 691 13.31 2.68 23.42
CA ASP A 691 14.31 2.23 22.44
C ASP A 691 13.67 1.39 21.34
N LEU A 692 12.75 0.48 21.69
CA LEU A 692 12.09 -0.43 20.75
C LEU A 692 11.30 0.30 19.67
N ILE A 693 10.78 1.50 19.94
CA ILE A 693 9.97 2.29 18.99
C ILE A 693 10.80 3.14 18.02
N LYS A 694 12.13 3.17 18.14
CA LYS A 694 13.02 3.96 17.25
C LYS A 694 13.13 3.39 15.83
N GLU A 695 12.93 2.07 15.67
CA GLU A 695 12.85 1.42 14.36
C GLU A 695 11.43 0.88 14.14
N PHE A 696 10.77 1.35 13.08
CA PHE A 696 9.48 0.86 12.61
C PHE A 696 9.45 0.78 11.08
N THR A 697 8.43 0.14 10.53
CA THR A 697 8.12 0.17 9.09
C THR A 697 6.66 0.52 8.86
N THR A 698 6.33 0.99 7.65
CA THR A 698 4.94 1.04 7.17
C THR A 698 4.24 -0.32 7.33
N GLY A 699 2.94 -0.28 7.59
CA GLY A 699 2.07 -1.43 7.58
C GLY A 699 1.42 -1.72 6.22
N ALA A 700 1.59 -0.83 5.24
CA ALA A 700 0.87 -0.85 3.96
C ALA A 700 -0.66 -0.87 4.10
N HIS A 701 -1.18 -0.30 5.20
CA HIS A 701 -2.60 -0.22 5.55
C HIS A 701 -3.15 1.20 5.40
N PHE A 702 -2.68 1.95 4.40
CA PHE A 702 -2.98 3.37 4.25
C PHE A 702 -4.47 3.68 4.08
N VAL A 703 -4.95 4.67 4.82
CA VAL A 703 -6.34 5.18 4.80
C VAL A 703 -6.39 6.71 4.82
N GLY A 704 -7.55 7.31 4.57
CA GLY A 704 -7.85 8.72 4.89
C GLY A 704 -7.62 9.77 3.79
N THR A 705 -6.92 9.44 2.70
CA THR A 705 -6.58 10.42 1.65
C THR A 705 -7.74 11.02 0.85
N ALA A 706 -8.95 10.48 1.00
CA ALA A 706 -10.19 11.03 0.48
C ALA A 706 -11.29 10.96 1.56
N LYS A 707 -10.91 11.30 2.80
CA LYS A 707 -11.71 11.18 4.03
C LYS A 707 -13.19 11.52 3.84
N MET A 708 -14.04 10.63 4.33
CA MET A 708 -15.47 10.86 4.49
C MET A 708 -15.78 11.73 5.71
N GLY A 709 -16.71 12.67 5.55
CA GLY A 709 -17.25 13.45 6.64
C GLY A 709 -18.51 14.19 6.23
N THR A 710 -19.00 15.05 7.13
CA THR A 710 -20.13 15.97 6.87
C THR A 710 -19.65 17.42 6.73
N ASP A 711 -18.38 17.66 7.00
CA ASP A 711 -17.66 18.92 6.98
C ASP A 711 -16.99 19.13 5.60
N ASP A 712 -17.75 19.70 4.67
CA ASP A 712 -17.34 19.97 3.28
C ASP A 712 -15.98 20.70 3.20
N GLY A 713 -14.99 20.03 2.63
CA GLY A 713 -13.62 20.53 2.48
C GLY A 713 -13.48 21.83 1.70
N ARG A 714 -14.46 22.16 0.84
CA ARG A 714 -14.50 23.45 0.11
C ARG A 714 -14.74 24.64 1.05
N THR A 715 -15.20 24.36 2.27
CA THR A 715 -15.55 25.34 3.32
C THR A 715 -14.67 25.22 4.57
N ASN A 716 -13.39 24.84 4.38
CA ASN A 716 -12.40 24.57 5.43
C ASN A 716 -12.72 23.36 6.33
N GLY A 717 -13.55 22.44 5.85
CA GLY A 717 -13.69 21.12 6.47
C GLY A 717 -12.57 20.15 6.10
N THR A 718 -12.62 18.94 6.63
CA THR A 718 -11.67 17.85 6.38
C THR A 718 -12.19 16.81 5.39
N ALA A 719 -13.48 16.86 5.03
CA ALA A 719 -14.09 15.86 4.16
C ALA A 719 -13.83 16.12 2.67
N VAL A 720 -13.43 15.07 1.95
CA VAL A 720 -13.36 15.03 0.49
C VAL A 720 -14.65 14.45 -0.10
N VAL A 721 -15.26 13.47 0.60
CA VAL A 721 -16.54 12.87 0.22
C VAL A 721 -17.60 13.01 1.30
N ASP A 722 -18.85 13.10 0.88
CA ASP A 722 -20.03 13.08 1.74
C ASP A 722 -20.38 11.66 2.22
N THR A 723 -21.45 11.54 3.02
CA THR A 723 -21.94 10.27 3.58
C THR A 723 -22.55 9.31 2.57
N ASP A 724 -22.69 9.71 1.31
CA ASP A 724 -23.05 8.82 0.19
C ASP A 724 -21.83 8.48 -0.69
N THR A 725 -20.62 8.77 -0.18
CA THR A 725 -19.31 8.60 -0.84
C THR A 725 -19.06 9.52 -2.04
N LYS A 726 -19.92 10.53 -2.27
CA LYS A 726 -19.82 11.43 -3.41
C LYS A 726 -18.82 12.55 -3.12
N VAL A 727 -17.97 12.87 -4.10
CA VAL A 727 -16.97 13.94 -3.99
C VAL A 727 -17.66 15.30 -3.92
N TYR A 728 -17.34 16.08 -2.89
CA TYR A 728 -17.90 17.42 -2.70
C TYR A 728 -17.64 18.32 -3.92
N GLY A 729 -18.67 19.03 -4.36
CA GLY A 729 -18.61 19.86 -5.58
C GLY A 729 -18.78 19.09 -6.90
N THR A 730 -19.07 17.78 -6.86
CA THR A 730 -19.42 16.99 -8.05
C THR A 730 -20.85 16.45 -7.98
N ASP A 731 -21.41 16.14 -9.15
CA ASP A 731 -22.77 15.60 -9.27
C ASP A 731 -22.80 14.06 -9.19
N ASN A 732 -21.78 13.41 -9.74
CA ASN A 732 -21.76 11.97 -10.05
C ASN A 732 -20.37 11.31 -9.95
N LEU A 733 -19.42 11.91 -9.21
CA LEU A 733 -18.15 11.27 -8.84
C LEU A 733 -18.24 10.71 -7.42
N PHE A 734 -17.87 9.45 -7.25
CA PHE A 734 -17.83 8.76 -5.96
C PHE A 734 -16.44 8.20 -5.71
N VAL A 735 -16.09 8.00 -4.44
CA VAL A 735 -14.86 7.30 -4.03
C VAL A 735 -15.23 6.15 -3.11
N VAL A 736 -14.82 4.93 -3.45
CA VAL A 736 -15.08 3.74 -2.63
C VAL A 736 -13.83 2.87 -2.58
N ASP A 737 -12.92 3.22 -1.68
CA ASP A 737 -11.79 2.41 -1.25
C ASP A 737 -11.29 2.90 0.12
N ALA A 738 -10.14 2.37 0.58
CA ALA A 738 -9.52 2.72 1.86
C ALA A 738 -9.29 4.23 2.09
N SER A 739 -9.24 5.05 1.03
CA SER A 739 -9.08 6.51 1.13
C SER A 739 -10.21 7.21 1.88
N ILE A 740 -11.44 6.68 1.90
CA ILE A 740 -12.58 7.34 2.56
C ILE A 740 -12.62 7.13 4.07
N HIS A 741 -11.85 6.18 4.59
CA HIS A 741 -11.90 5.78 6.00
C HIS A 741 -11.36 6.93 6.88
N PRO A 742 -12.13 7.44 7.86
CA PRO A 742 -11.71 8.56 8.71
C PRO A 742 -10.72 8.16 9.81
N ASP A 743 -10.56 6.86 10.09
CA ASP A 743 -9.53 6.33 10.98
C ASP A 743 -9.11 4.91 10.57
N LEU A 744 -8.01 4.45 11.14
CA LEU A 744 -7.58 3.06 11.05
C LEU A 744 -8.49 2.14 11.90
N ALA A 745 -8.69 0.92 11.43
CA ALA A 745 -9.35 -0.13 12.20
C ALA A 745 -8.39 -0.78 13.18
N THR A 746 -8.94 -1.51 14.15
CA THR A 746 -8.18 -2.22 15.19
C THR A 746 -7.28 -3.34 14.66
N GLY A 747 -7.45 -3.74 13.39
CA GLY A 747 -6.61 -4.73 12.72
C GLY A 747 -6.41 -4.47 11.22
N ASN A 748 -5.95 -5.49 10.49
CA ASN A 748 -5.63 -5.39 9.06
C ASN A 748 -6.84 -4.86 8.24
N THR A 749 -6.62 -3.82 7.44
CA THR A 749 -7.69 -3.02 6.82
C THR A 749 -8.52 -3.74 5.74
N GLN A 750 -8.16 -4.96 5.34
CA GLN A 750 -8.84 -5.69 4.26
C GLN A 750 -10.36 -5.85 4.50
N ALA A 751 -10.76 -6.37 5.67
CA ALA A 751 -12.16 -6.69 5.92
C ALA A 751 -13.03 -5.43 6.04
N ILE A 752 -12.59 -4.44 6.82
CA ILE A 752 -13.34 -3.18 7.01
C ILE A 752 -13.55 -2.42 5.69
N VAL A 753 -12.56 -2.42 4.78
CA VAL A 753 -12.68 -1.81 3.44
C VAL A 753 -13.73 -2.53 2.60
N MET A 754 -13.84 -3.85 2.72
CA MET A 754 -14.86 -4.63 2.03
C MET A 754 -16.27 -4.41 2.61
N VAL A 755 -16.41 -4.29 3.94
CA VAL A 755 -17.68 -3.91 4.60
C VAL A 755 -18.13 -2.53 4.14
N ALA A 756 -17.21 -1.55 4.12
CA ALA A 756 -17.49 -0.20 3.65
C ALA A 756 -17.89 -0.17 2.17
N ALA A 757 -17.30 -1.02 1.33
CA ALA A 757 -17.65 -1.14 -0.08
C ALA A 757 -19.07 -1.70 -0.33
N GLU A 758 -19.46 -2.74 0.42
CA GLU A 758 -20.84 -3.28 0.42
C GLU A 758 -21.87 -2.21 0.84
N ALA A 759 -21.55 -1.40 1.86
CA ALA A 759 -22.42 -0.32 2.33
C ALA A 759 -22.49 0.86 1.34
N ALA A 760 -21.35 1.26 0.77
CA ALA A 760 -21.26 2.32 -0.24
C ALA A 760 -22.09 2.00 -1.49
N ALA A 761 -21.98 0.77 -2.00
CA ALA A 761 -22.72 0.35 -3.18
C ALA A 761 -24.24 0.47 -2.99
N ALA A 762 -24.75 0.08 -1.81
CA ALA A 762 -26.16 0.23 -1.48
C ALA A 762 -26.63 1.70 -1.48
N LYS A 763 -25.81 2.62 -0.94
CA LYS A 763 -26.09 4.07 -0.94
C LYS A 763 -26.09 4.65 -2.37
N ILE A 764 -25.09 4.30 -3.18
CA ILE A 764 -24.99 4.74 -4.59
C ILE A 764 -26.19 4.26 -5.42
N ILE A 765 -26.66 3.03 -5.21
CA ILE A 765 -27.87 2.49 -5.86
C ILE A 765 -29.12 3.27 -5.42
N ALA A 766 -29.25 3.56 -4.11
CA ALA A 766 -30.40 4.30 -3.57
C ALA A 766 -30.52 5.73 -4.15
N LEU A 767 -29.40 6.45 -4.34
CA LEU A 767 -29.37 7.76 -4.98
C LEU A 767 -29.90 7.77 -6.43
N ARG A 768 -29.81 6.64 -7.13
CA ARG A 768 -30.37 6.50 -8.48
C ARG A 768 -31.87 6.25 -8.45
N GLY A 769 -32.35 5.48 -7.48
CA GLY A 769 -33.77 5.17 -7.31
C GLY A 769 -34.63 6.40 -6.99
N THR A 770 -34.10 7.36 -6.23
CA THR A 770 -34.83 8.59 -5.86
C THR A 770 -34.99 9.57 -7.03
N ASN A 771 -33.99 9.66 -7.92
CA ASN A 771 -34.04 10.52 -9.11
C ASN A 771 -34.97 10.01 -10.23
N GLY A 772 -35.51 8.79 -10.12
CA GLY A 772 -36.43 8.22 -11.11
C GLY A 772 -37.89 8.72 -11.05
N THR A 773 -38.22 9.61 -10.11
CA THR A 773 -39.62 10.04 -9.85
C THR A 773 -39.93 11.51 -10.20
N THR A 774 -38.94 12.28 -10.66
CA THR A 774 -39.17 13.64 -11.17
C THR A 774 -39.44 13.60 -12.68
N ASN A 775 -40.68 13.97 -13.07
CA ASN A 775 -41.05 14.12 -14.49
C ASN A 775 -40.16 15.18 -15.15
N ALA A 776 -39.17 14.75 -15.91
CA ALA A 776 -38.31 15.64 -16.70
C ALA A 776 -39.12 16.27 -17.85
N THR A 777 -39.51 17.54 -17.68
CA THR A 777 -39.98 18.36 -18.80
C THR A 777 -38.83 18.58 -19.78
N SER A 778 -39.04 18.18 -21.03
CA SER A 778 -38.01 18.22 -22.06
C SER A 778 -37.63 19.65 -22.46
N SER A 779 -36.37 20.02 -22.22
CA SER A 779 -35.71 21.12 -22.93
C SER A 779 -34.55 20.56 -23.75
N SER A 780 -34.66 20.64 -25.07
CA SER A 780 -33.64 20.12 -25.99
C SER A 780 -32.33 20.92 -25.91
N PRO A 781 -31.16 20.28 -26.00
CA PRO A 781 -29.89 21.00 -26.06
C PRO A 781 -29.74 21.77 -27.40
N PRO A 782 -29.10 22.94 -27.41
CA PRO A 782 -28.91 23.72 -28.63
C PRO A 782 -27.91 23.05 -29.59
N SER A 783 -28.22 23.08 -30.89
CA SER A 783 -27.37 22.49 -31.93
C SER A 783 -26.08 23.27 -32.15
N ARG A 784 -24.95 22.56 -32.29
CA ARG A 784 -23.65 23.15 -32.70
C ARG A 784 -23.75 23.77 -34.09
N THR A 785 -23.25 25.00 -34.26
CA THR A 785 -22.98 25.60 -35.57
C THR A 785 -21.60 26.28 -35.60
N GLY A 786 -20.88 26.04 -36.70
CA GLY A 786 -19.95 27.02 -37.29
C GLY A 786 -18.64 27.31 -36.57
N VAL A 787 -17.55 26.71 -37.05
CA VAL A 787 -16.20 27.28 -36.91
C VAL A 787 -16.15 28.62 -37.66
N ALA A 788 -15.58 29.66 -37.05
CA ALA A 788 -15.24 30.92 -37.71
C ALA A 788 -13.79 31.31 -37.42
N GLN A 789 -13.01 31.59 -38.47
CA GLN A 789 -11.64 32.08 -38.37
C GLN A 789 -11.59 33.62 -38.17
N PRO A 790 -10.47 34.18 -37.68
CA PRO A 790 -10.40 35.56 -37.22
C PRO A 790 -10.06 36.57 -38.31
N THR A 791 -10.70 37.74 -38.28
CA THR A 791 -10.28 38.91 -39.06
C THR A 791 -10.59 40.23 -38.34
N GLY A 792 -9.67 41.20 -38.42
CA GLY A 792 -10.03 42.61 -38.47
C GLY A 792 -9.81 43.46 -37.21
N ILE A 793 -8.63 44.09 -37.12
CA ILE A 793 -8.34 45.21 -36.21
C ILE A 793 -9.23 46.43 -36.55
N LYS A 794 -9.79 47.10 -35.53
CA LYS A 794 -10.07 48.56 -35.53
C LYS A 794 -10.46 49.11 -34.15
N THR A 795 -9.54 49.85 -33.52
CA THR A 795 -9.80 51.01 -32.64
C THR A 795 -10.07 52.27 -33.50
N PRO A 796 -10.50 53.45 -32.99
CA PRO A 796 -10.56 53.98 -31.60
C PRO A 796 -12.02 54.33 -31.16
N SER A 797 -12.37 55.07 -30.09
CA SER A 797 -11.68 56.10 -29.29
C SER A 797 -12.24 56.36 -27.88
N THR A 798 -11.33 56.80 -27.01
CA THR A 798 -11.42 57.54 -25.72
C THR A 798 -12.67 58.38 -25.37
N THR A 799 -13.03 58.42 -24.07
CA THR A 799 -13.16 59.65 -23.24
C THR A 799 -13.10 59.34 -21.72
N ASP A 800 -12.55 60.28 -20.94
CA ASP A 800 -12.50 60.37 -19.46
C ASP A 800 -13.92 60.46 -18.79
N SER A 801 -14.16 60.55 -17.46
CA SER A 801 -13.34 60.88 -16.26
C SER A 801 -13.97 60.39 -14.93
N THR A 802 -13.19 60.34 -13.85
CA THR A 802 -13.60 60.27 -12.42
C THR A 802 -13.81 61.70 -11.81
N PRO A 803 -14.15 61.96 -10.51
CA PRO A 803 -14.51 61.10 -9.36
C PRO A 803 -15.72 61.58 -8.45
N ALA A 804 -16.01 60.80 -7.39
CA ALA A 804 -16.46 61.19 -6.02
C ALA A 804 -17.94 61.58 -5.69
N GLY A 805 -18.42 61.09 -4.51
CA GLY A 805 -19.59 61.62 -3.79
C GLY A 805 -20.33 60.62 -2.85
N GLY A 806 -20.12 60.71 -1.52
CA GLY A 806 -21.02 60.13 -0.49
C GLY A 806 -22.12 61.11 -0.06
N PRO A 807 -23.11 60.75 0.81
CA PRO A 807 -22.81 60.52 2.24
C PRO A 807 -23.74 59.52 3.02
N THR A 808 -23.42 59.36 4.31
CA THR A 808 -24.09 58.55 5.38
C THR A 808 -25.43 59.12 5.88
N PRO A 809 -26.21 58.37 6.69
CA PRO A 809 -26.38 58.78 8.12
C PRO A 809 -26.46 57.63 9.17
N THR A 810 -26.60 58.00 10.46
CA THR A 810 -26.15 57.19 11.63
C THR A 810 -27.17 56.92 12.77
N ARG A 811 -27.16 55.69 13.30
CA ARG A 811 -27.30 55.21 14.73
C ARG A 811 -28.32 55.80 15.77
N ARG A 812 -29.13 54.86 16.35
CA ARG A 812 -29.47 54.61 17.81
C ARG A 812 -30.39 55.63 18.58
N PRO A 813 -30.90 55.38 19.84
CA PRO A 813 -30.82 54.22 20.77
C PRO A 813 -32.12 53.76 21.55
N TRP A 814 -32.09 52.51 22.07
CA TRP A 814 -32.55 51.92 23.37
C TRP A 814 -33.68 52.46 24.28
N ASN A 815 -34.53 51.52 24.76
CA ASN A 815 -35.25 51.35 26.07
C ASN A 815 -35.94 49.94 26.04
N ASN A 816 -36.33 49.20 27.09
CA ASN A 816 -35.99 49.08 28.53
C ASN A 816 -36.48 47.70 29.08
N CYS A 817 -36.41 47.41 30.40
CA CYS A 817 -36.97 46.21 31.09
C CYS A 817 -37.98 46.59 32.21
N PRO A 818 -38.75 45.63 32.79
CA PRO A 818 -38.32 45.00 34.07
C PRO A 818 -38.68 43.50 34.28
N ARG A 819 -38.15 42.89 35.36
CA ARG A 819 -38.39 41.50 35.84
C ARG A 819 -39.57 41.40 36.85
N PRO A 820 -39.89 40.20 37.40
CA PRO A 820 -39.42 39.93 38.79
C PRO A 820 -39.02 38.48 39.18
N HIS A 821 -38.07 38.41 40.12
CA HIS A 821 -37.83 37.47 41.25
C HIS A 821 -37.91 35.91 41.22
N ARG A 822 -36.91 35.28 41.89
CA ARG A 822 -36.94 33.95 42.56
C ARG A 822 -37.25 34.12 44.07
N PRO A 823 -37.50 33.04 44.87
CA PRO A 823 -36.38 32.41 45.62
C PRO A 823 -36.46 30.88 45.91
N HIS A 824 -35.26 30.36 46.26
CA HIS A 824 -34.81 29.12 46.94
C HIS A 824 -35.74 28.07 47.60
N GLY A 825 -35.27 26.80 47.57
CA GLY A 825 -35.52 25.76 48.59
C GLY A 825 -34.64 24.50 48.40
N LYS A 826 -33.91 24.05 49.44
CA LYS A 826 -33.15 22.79 49.50
C LYS A 826 -33.87 21.78 50.43
N GLY A 827 -33.69 20.47 50.25
CA GLY A 827 -34.13 19.45 51.23
C GLY A 827 -33.68 18.02 50.86
N ASN A 828 -33.28 17.22 51.86
CA ASN A 828 -32.67 15.89 51.70
C ASN A 828 -33.66 14.71 51.87
N CYS A 829 -33.22 13.54 51.38
CA CYS A 829 -33.47 12.13 51.80
C CYS A 829 -33.76 11.86 53.31
N PRO A 830 -34.03 10.59 53.76
CA PRO A 830 -34.33 9.30 53.07
C PRO A 830 -35.47 8.46 53.76
N THR A 831 -35.67 7.16 53.38
CA THR A 831 -35.91 5.92 54.20
C THR A 831 -36.63 4.82 53.37
N THR A 832 -36.05 3.63 53.06
CA THR A 832 -35.97 2.32 53.81
C THR A 832 -37.33 1.61 54.05
N LEU A 833 -37.51 0.28 54.09
CA LEU A 833 -36.71 -0.98 54.02
C LEU A 833 -37.68 -2.10 53.46
N GLU A 834 -37.32 -3.25 52.86
CA GLU A 834 -36.93 -4.58 53.43
C GLU A 834 -36.77 -5.54 52.20
N THR A 835 -35.61 -6.17 51.92
CA THR A 835 -35.11 -7.49 52.39
C THR A 835 -36.05 -8.70 52.31
N HIS A 836 -35.72 -9.67 51.43
CA HIS A 836 -35.74 -11.10 51.76
C HIS A 836 -34.76 -11.90 50.89
N THR A 837 -33.94 -12.73 51.53
CA THR A 837 -33.00 -13.68 50.91
C THR A 837 -33.55 -15.11 50.98
N ALA A 838 -33.27 -15.93 49.96
CA ALA A 838 -33.32 -17.40 50.05
C ALA A 838 -32.33 -18.02 49.05
N ILE A 839 -31.61 -19.05 49.52
CA ILE A 839 -30.61 -19.81 48.74
C ILE A 839 -31.20 -21.20 48.47
N ALA A 840 -31.06 -21.71 47.24
CA ALA A 840 -31.13 -23.15 46.96
C ALA A 840 -30.31 -23.51 45.70
N THR A 841 -29.55 -24.60 45.78
CA THR A 841 -28.66 -25.13 44.73
C THR A 841 -29.30 -26.31 43.99
N ALA A 842 -29.09 -26.42 42.67
CA ALA A 842 -29.15 -27.70 41.93
C ALA A 842 -28.49 -27.59 40.53
N THR A 843 -27.89 -28.70 40.08
CA THR A 843 -27.06 -28.87 38.87
C THR A 843 -27.88 -29.25 37.60
N PRO A 844 -27.28 -29.34 36.39
CA PRO A 844 -28.00 -29.12 35.13
C PRO A 844 -28.56 -30.38 34.43
N VAL A 845 -29.49 -30.17 33.49
CA VAL A 845 -30.00 -31.22 32.58
C VAL A 845 -30.00 -30.74 31.12
N ARG A 846 -29.40 -31.56 30.24
CA ARG A 846 -29.41 -31.39 28.76
C ARG A 846 -30.82 -31.52 28.17
N ARG A 847 -31.14 -30.75 27.13
CA ARG A 847 -32.06 -31.06 26.00
C ARG A 847 -31.84 -30.00 24.90
N SER A 848 -31.15 -30.30 23.81
CA SER A 848 -31.62 -31.03 22.61
C SER A 848 -32.59 -30.22 21.75
N LEU A 849 -32.14 -29.88 20.54
CA LEU A 849 -32.84 -29.14 19.49
C LEU A 849 -34.22 -29.72 19.15
N SER A 850 -35.18 -28.85 18.82
CA SER A 850 -36.33 -29.21 17.99
C SER A 850 -36.68 -28.06 17.03
N LYS A 851 -36.95 -28.42 15.77
CA LYS A 851 -37.29 -27.50 14.69
C LYS A 851 -38.63 -26.80 14.95
N ARG A 852 -38.78 -25.59 14.43
CA ARG A 852 -40.09 -25.04 14.02
C ARG A 852 -40.01 -24.52 12.60
N GLU A 853 -40.71 -25.20 11.70
CA GLU A 853 -41.14 -24.65 10.41
C GLU A 853 -42.36 -23.74 10.63
N GLY A 854 -42.61 -22.79 9.72
CA GLY A 854 -43.90 -22.08 9.73
C GLY A 854 -43.97 -20.68 9.10
N ARG A 855 -43.54 -20.48 7.85
CA ARG A 855 -44.17 -19.51 6.92
C ARG A 855 -43.72 -19.70 5.47
N ILE A 856 -44.68 -19.63 4.55
CA ILE A 856 -44.60 -19.79 3.08
C ILE A 856 -45.73 -18.90 2.51
N PRO A 857 -45.65 -18.29 1.30
CA PRO A 857 -44.50 -17.89 0.48
C PRO A 857 -44.50 -16.38 0.11
N ALA A 858 -43.38 -15.92 -0.44
CA ALA A 858 -43.38 -14.92 -1.53
C ALA A 858 -42.58 -15.51 -2.70
N SER A 859 -42.96 -15.22 -3.95
CA SER A 859 -42.44 -15.94 -5.12
C SER A 859 -40.94 -15.68 -5.35
N PRO A 860 -40.13 -16.72 -5.64
CA PRO A 860 -38.82 -16.54 -6.23
C PRO A 860 -38.95 -16.27 -7.73
N ASP A 861 -38.03 -15.49 -8.28
CA ASP A 861 -37.50 -15.67 -9.64
C ASP A 861 -36.19 -14.87 -9.80
N SER A 862 -35.16 -15.50 -10.36
CA SER A 862 -33.85 -14.92 -10.73
C SER A 862 -32.88 -14.45 -9.61
N PHE A 863 -32.57 -15.34 -8.66
CA PHE A 863 -31.21 -15.38 -8.08
C PHE A 863 -30.55 -16.71 -8.49
N ASP A 864 -29.26 -16.65 -8.85
CA ASP A 864 -28.49 -17.83 -9.23
C ASP A 864 -28.39 -18.79 -8.04
N ASP A 865 -28.64 -20.08 -8.29
CA ASP A 865 -28.63 -21.15 -7.27
C ASP A 865 -27.28 -21.19 -6.55
N GLU A 866 -27.28 -21.06 -5.22
CA GLU A 866 -26.07 -21.19 -4.38
C GLU A 866 -25.36 -22.53 -4.63
N GLN A 867 -26.13 -23.58 -4.91
CA GLN A 867 -25.61 -24.88 -5.28
C GLN A 867 -24.82 -24.81 -6.60
N ALA A 868 -25.19 -23.95 -7.56
CA ALA A 868 -24.48 -23.77 -8.83
C ALA A 868 -23.20 -22.91 -8.73
N VAL A 869 -23.02 -22.17 -7.62
CA VAL A 869 -21.75 -21.50 -7.26
C VAL A 869 -20.85 -22.48 -6.52
N TRP A 870 -21.38 -23.18 -5.51
CA TRP A 870 -20.70 -24.26 -4.79
C TRP A 870 -20.21 -25.35 -5.74
N GLU A 871 -21.08 -25.87 -6.62
CA GLU A 871 -20.73 -26.85 -7.65
C GLU A 871 -19.74 -26.31 -8.68
N ARG A 872 -19.55 -24.99 -8.81
CA ARG A 872 -18.50 -24.40 -9.65
C ARG A 872 -17.15 -24.41 -8.93
N SER A 873 -17.11 -24.08 -7.64
CA SER A 873 -15.90 -24.26 -6.81
C SER A 873 -15.51 -25.74 -6.74
N VAL A 874 -16.48 -26.63 -6.51
CA VAL A 874 -16.29 -28.09 -6.53
C VAL A 874 -15.88 -28.59 -7.92
N ARG A 875 -16.40 -28.04 -9.03
CA ARG A 875 -15.94 -28.40 -10.39
C ARG A 875 -14.53 -27.90 -10.69
N GLN A 876 -14.13 -26.72 -10.21
CA GLN A 876 -12.73 -26.26 -10.27
C GLN A 876 -11.81 -27.18 -9.45
N ARG A 877 -12.28 -27.67 -8.30
CA ARG A 877 -11.59 -28.67 -7.46
C ARG A 877 -11.61 -30.09 -8.07
N ALA A 878 -12.60 -30.42 -8.90
CA ALA A 878 -12.67 -31.69 -9.64
C ALA A 878 -11.71 -31.71 -10.83
N SER A 879 -11.66 -30.63 -11.64
CA SER A 879 -10.64 -30.50 -12.69
C SER A 879 -9.21 -30.52 -12.14
N PHE A 880 -9.03 -30.04 -10.91
CA PHE A 880 -7.78 -30.08 -10.19
C PHE A 880 -7.37 -31.54 -9.83
N LEU A 881 -8.30 -32.40 -9.44
CA LEU A 881 -8.03 -33.82 -9.16
C LEU A 881 -7.82 -34.64 -10.44
N ASP A 882 -8.60 -34.38 -11.51
CA ASP A 882 -8.45 -35.05 -12.81
C ASP A 882 -7.09 -34.72 -13.47
N ALA A 883 -6.53 -33.53 -13.22
CA ALA A 883 -5.20 -33.13 -13.70
C ALA A 883 -4.04 -33.89 -13.01
N TYR A 884 -4.28 -34.49 -11.84
CA TYR A 884 -3.29 -35.33 -11.12
C TYR A 884 -3.37 -36.82 -11.52
N GLY A 885 -4.23 -37.16 -12.49
CA GLY A 885 -4.51 -38.51 -12.96
C GLY A 885 -4.08 -38.82 -14.40
N ARG A 886 -3.14 -38.05 -14.98
CA ARG A 886 -2.57 -38.28 -16.32
C ARG A 886 -1.07 -38.02 -16.40
#